data_AF-A0A3N5AJ77-F1
#
_entry.id   AF-A0A3N5AJ77-F1
#
_cell.length_a   1.000
_cell.length_b   1.000
_cell.length_c   1.000
_cell.angle_alpha   90.00
_cell.angle_beta   90.00
_cell.angle_gamma   90.00
#
_symmetry.space_group_name_H-M   'P 1'
#
loop_
_entity.id
_entity.type
_entity.pdbx_description
1 polymer ?
#
loop_
_entity_poly.entity_id
_entity_poly.type
_entity_poly.pdbx_seq_one_letter_code
_entity_poly.pdbx_strand_id
1 'polypeptide(L)'
;MAELNRRRFLQIAGGTAAAAMLNESIARAASIPAQGSTGTIQDIEHIVVLMQENRSFDQYFGSMKGVRGFGDPRPVLQDNGKSVFYQSNGTKDILPFHPEVNDLGMQFVEGLNHDWAGGHQAYNNGKYDKWVPAKTTTTMAYMTRNDIPFHYALADAFTVCDAYHCSFIGATDPNRYYMWTGHTGNDGTGGGPVLGNQEAGYGWKTYPERLEAAGVSWKIYQDIGDGLNAAGGWGWIGDAFRGNYGDNSLLYFNNYRNAQPGDALYEKARTGTNAKAGEGYFDKLRADVVNGTLPQVSWIAAPEAFSEHPNWPVNFGAWYISQVLDALTANPAVWAKTAFFITYDENDGFFDHVVPPYPPASSAWGQSTADVTRDLYAGGGGYTAGPYGLGPRVPMIVVSPWSKGGYVCSETFDHTSVIRFMEKRFGVQEPNISPWRRAVCGDLTSAFDFTQADATPASLPSTAGYVPPDHNTHPSYHPVPPATGTLPKQEAGSKPTRALGYSPYVDGARTVSTGKFTLTFSSGPNLGAHFHSTSGNRTDGPWPYTVEAGKTLSDTWSTSSSTGNKIDLTVWGPNGFLRTWKGPAKKAGPEVTARHADATGNLALTMTNGGTTAVNLTVTNAYGGAAQTFKVNPGASVPYTVDLRASGRWYDVTVVSDADSTFLRRFAGHVETGAPGVSDPAIKTV
;
A
#
# COMPACT_ATOMS: atom_id res chain seq x y z
N MET A 1 15.49 36.93 -12.34
CA MET A 1 14.71 36.59 -11.12
C MET A 1 15.32 35.42 -10.31
N ALA A 2 16.62 35.11 -10.45
CA ALA A 2 17.30 34.05 -9.67
C ALA A 2 17.53 34.39 -8.17
N GLU A 3 17.43 35.67 -7.78
CA GLU A 3 17.58 36.09 -6.38
C GLU A 3 16.41 35.67 -5.47
N LEU A 4 15.21 35.41 -6.02
CA LEU A 4 14.02 35.04 -5.24
C LEU A 4 14.11 33.62 -4.65
N ASN A 5 14.69 32.64 -5.37
CA ASN A 5 14.88 31.27 -4.85
C ASN A 5 16.00 31.18 -3.81
N ARG A 6 17.13 31.89 -4.01
CA ARG A 6 18.20 31.96 -3.01
C ARG A 6 17.79 32.68 -1.73
N ARG A 7 17.05 33.80 -1.83
CA ARG A 7 16.53 34.51 -0.64
C ARG A 7 15.49 33.68 0.10
N ARG A 8 14.63 32.92 -0.59
CA ARG A 8 13.61 32.08 0.05
C ARG A 8 14.26 30.88 0.76
N PHE A 9 15.27 30.25 0.16
CA PHE A 9 16.07 29.22 0.83
C PHE A 9 16.82 29.76 2.07
N LEU A 10 17.45 30.94 1.97
CA LEU A 10 18.14 31.59 3.11
C LEU A 10 17.16 32.13 4.18
N GLN A 11 15.92 32.47 3.82
CA GLN A 11 14.86 32.81 4.77
C GLN A 11 14.25 31.57 5.42
N ILE A 12 14.27 30.44 4.72
CA ILE A 12 13.88 29.13 5.25
C ILE A 12 14.88 28.67 6.31
N ALA A 13 16.18 28.97 6.16
CA ALA A 13 17.22 28.70 7.16
C ALA A 13 17.01 29.35 8.56
N GLY A 14 16.02 30.26 8.71
CA GLY A 14 15.58 30.79 9.99
C GLY A 14 14.38 30.02 10.52
N GLY A 15 14.57 29.20 11.56
CA GLY A 15 13.68 28.16 12.13
C GLY A 15 12.27 28.56 12.64
N THR A 16 11.58 29.50 11.99
CA THR A 16 10.16 29.80 12.26
C THR A 16 9.40 30.22 10.98
N ALA A 17 10.05 30.86 10.00
CA ALA A 17 9.38 31.32 8.77
C ALA A 17 9.13 30.19 7.76
N ALA A 18 10.07 29.25 7.61
CA ALA A 18 9.90 28.06 6.77
C ALA A 18 8.74 27.16 7.22
N ALA A 19 8.56 27.07 8.53
CA ALA A 19 7.55 26.27 9.20
C ALA A 19 6.13 26.68 8.82
N ALA A 20 5.89 28.00 8.89
CA ALA A 20 4.62 28.57 8.48
C ALA A 20 4.35 28.24 7.00
N MET A 21 5.38 28.32 6.14
CA MET A 21 5.24 28.06 4.72
C MET A 21 4.90 26.61 4.34
N LEU A 22 5.51 25.60 4.98
CA LEU A 22 5.19 24.19 4.69
C LEU A 22 3.72 23.90 5.03
N ASN A 23 3.26 24.39 6.17
CA ASN A 23 1.86 24.26 6.59
C ASN A 23 0.90 25.06 5.72
N GLU A 24 1.31 26.25 5.26
CA GLU A 24 0.53 27.06 4.33
C GLU A 24 0.27 26.34 3.02
N SER A 25 1.21 25.52 2.51
CA SER A 25 1.00 24.76 1.27
C SER A 25 -0.13 23.74 1.39
N ILE A 26 -0.15 22.95 2.48
CA ILE A 26 -1.21 21.99 2.79
C ILE A 26 -2.53 22.71 3.06
N ALA A 27 -2.50 23.79 3.86
CA ALA A 27 -3.69 24.57 4.19
C ALA A 27 -4.34 25.15 2.93
N ARG A 28 -3.53 25.73 2.04
CA ARG A 28 -3.98 26.30 0.77
C ARG A 28 -4.62 25.22 -0.10
N ALA A 29 -3.95 24.08 -0.27
CA ALA A 29 -4.47 22.94 -1.02
C ALA A 29 -5.82 22.44 -0.45
N ALA A 30 -5.94 22.33 0.88
CA ALA A 30 -7.17 21.88 1.54
C ALA A 30 -8.31 22.94 1.48
N SER A 31 -7.96 24.23 1.42
CA SER A 31 -8.94 25.33 1.41
C SER A 31 -9.67 25.52 0.08
N ILE A 32 -9.07 25.08 -1.04
CA ILE A 32 -9.66 25.24 -2.36
C ILE A 32 -10.70 24.10 -2.56
N PRO A 33 -11.96 24.43 -2.88
CA PRO A 33 -12.99 23.43 -3.09
C PRO A 33 -12.84 22.74 -4.44
N ALA A 34 -13.39 21.53 -4.54
CA ALA A 34 -13.49 20.81 -5.79
C ALA A 34 -14.37 21.57 -6.79
N GLN A 35 -14.04 21.48 -8.08
CA GLN A 35 -14.90 21.97 -9.16
C GLN A 35 -15.20 20.83 -10.14
N GLY A 36 -16.47 20.69 -10.46
CA GLY A 36 -16.97 19.58 -11.26
C GLY A 36 -18.48 19.66 -11.40
N SER A 37 -19.04 18.94 -12.36
CA SER A 37 -20.49 18.92 -12.59
C SER A 37 -21.07 17.51 -12.64
N THR A 38 -20.21 16.48 -12.70
CA THR A 38 -20.66 15.10 -12.86
C THR A 38 -20.80 14.37 -11.53
N GLY A 39 -20.07 14.79 -10.49
CA GLY A 39 -19.99 14.05 -9.23
C GLY A 39 -19.23 12.73 -9.37
N THR A 40 -18.33 12.64 -10.36
CA THR A 40 -17.59 11.42 -10.70
C THR A 40 -16.12 11.75 -11.00
N ILE A 41 -15.32 10.71 -11.24
CA ILE A 41 -13.92 10.87 -11.70
C ILE A 41 -13.77 11.79 -12.91
N GLN A 42 -14.81 11.95 -13.75
CA GLN A 42 -14.75 12.81 -14.93
C GLN A 42 -14.52 14.29 -14.60
N ASP A 43 -14.76 14.71 -13.36
CA ASP A 43 -14.51 16.08 -12.90
C ASP A 43 -13.01 16.38 -12.70
N ILE A 44 -12.15 15.36 -12.62
CA ILE A 44 -10.69 15.53 -12.63
C ILE A 44 -10.25 15.98 -14.02
N GLU A 45 -9.51 17.06 -14.19
CA GLU A 45 -8.92 17.43 -15.49
C GLU A 45 -7.41 17.12 -15.54
N HIS A 46 -6.75 17.07 -14.39
CA HIS A 46 -5.31 16.87 -14.28
C HIS A 46 -4.96 15.80 -13.25
N ILE A 47 -4.11 14.85 -13.63
CA ILE A 47 -3.53 13.84 -12.75
C ILE A 47 -2.03 14.10 -12.67
N VAL A 48 -1.52 14.35 -11.47
CA VAL A 48 -0.10 14.62 -11.19
C VAL A 48 0.44 13.50 -10.32
N VAL A 49 1.58 12.93 -10.68
CA VAL A 49 2.22 11.83 -9.93
C VAL A 49 3.63 12.23 -9.53
N LEU A 50 3.93 12.14 -8.23
CA LEU A 50 5.27 12.21 -7.66
C LEU A 50 5.55 10.90 -6.94
N MET A 51 6.47 10.12 -7.50
CA MET A 51 7.00 8.91 -6.88
C MET A 51 8.38 9.22 -6.29
N GLN A 52 8.47 9.13 -4.97
CA GLN A 52 9.67 9.31 -4.16
C GLN A 52 10.39 7.95 -3.96
N GLU A 53 11.53 7.98 -3.31
CA GLU A 53 12.45 6.89 -2.95
C GLU A 53 12.55 6.78 -1.41
N ASN A 54 13.16 5.71 -0.93
CA ASN A 54 12.34 4.53 -0.73
C ASN A 54 11.95 4.36 0.75
N ARG A 55 10.68 4.06 1.01
CA ARG A 55 10.08 4.08 2.35
C ARG A 55 8.98 3.04 2.48
N SER A 56 9.01 2.26 3.55
CA SER A 56 7.89 1.37 3.88
C SER A 56 6.74 2.14 4.54
N PHE A 57 5.51 1.62 4.40
CA PHE A 57 4.36 2.23 5.07
C PHE A 57 4.52 2.21 6.59
N ASP A 58 4.91 1.08 7.19
CA ASP A 58 5.09 0.99 8.64
C ASP A 58 6.24 1.86 9.16
N GLN A 59 7.29 2.09 8.37
CA GLN A 59 8.36 3.01 8.73
C GLN A 59 7.81 4.43 8.92
N TYR A 60 6.96 4.91 8.01
CA TYR A 60 6.40 6.27 8.11
C TYR A 60 5.17 6.34 9.00
N PHE A 61 4.18 5.48 8.76
CA PHE A 61 2.84 5.62 9.33
C PHE A 61 2.45 4.47 10.26
N GLY A 62 3.33 3.51 10.52
CA GLY A 62 3.03 2.38 11.42
C GLY A 62 2.60 2.80 12.83
N SER A 63 3.03 3.98 13.29
CA SER A 63 2.63 4.56 14.58
C SER A 63 1.44 5.54 14.51
N MET A 64 0.97 5.92 13.31
CA MET A 64 -0.13 6.88 13.13
C MET A 64 -1.45 6.32 13.64
N LYS A 65 -2.32 7.14 14.23
CA LYS A 65 -3.67 6.67 14.66
C LYS A 65 -4.51 6.20 13.47
N GLY A 66 -5.29 5.14 13.69
CA GLY A 66 -6.38 4.71 12.79
C GLY A 66 -5.97 4.03 11.49
N VAL A 67 -4.68 3.99 11.12
CA VAL A 67 -4.19 3.15 10.02
C VAL A 67 -3.96 1.71 10.50
N ARG A 68 -3.91 0.75 9.58
CA ARG A 68 -3.41 -0.59 9.88
C ARG A 68 -1.88 -0.55 10.05
N GLY A 69 -1.43 -0.31 11.28
CA GLY A 69 -0.01 -0.17 11.66
C GLY A 69 0.39 -1.11 12.79
N PHE A 70 1.29 -0.68 13.68
CA PHE A 70 1.84 -1.51 14.78
C PHE A 70 0.80 -1.98 15.81
N GLY A 71 -0.35 -1.32 15.85
CA GLY A 71 -1.49 -1.71 16.68
C GLY A 71 -2.45 -2.68 16.01
N ASP A 72 -2.15 -3.23 14.81
CA ASP A 72 -3.00 -4.22 14.13
C ASP A 72 -3.45 -5.32 15.12
N PRO A 73 -4.76 -5.49 15.35
CA PRO A 73 -5.27 -6.52 16.26
C PRO A 73 -5.13 -7.95 15.72
N ARG A 74 -4.84 -8.10 14.41
CA ARG A 74 -4.87 -9.38 13.70
C ARG A 74 -3.67 -9.55 12.75
N PRO A 75 -2.41 -9.34 13.21
CA PRO A 75 -1.25 -9.61 12.39
C PRO A 75 -1.16 -11.10 12.05
N VAL A 76 -0.50 -11.43 10.94
CA VAL A 76 -0.22 -12.83 10.60
C VAL A 76 0.67 -13.45 11.67
N LEU A 77 0.43 -14.73 11.96
CA LEU A 77 1.22 -15.52 12.90
C LEU A 77 2.24 -16.37 12.16
N GLN A 78 3.45 -16.43 12.69
CA GLN A 78 4.51 -17.33 12.26
C GLN A 78 4.24 -18.77 12.76
N ASP A 79 4.97 -19.74 12.22
CA ASP A 79 4.89 -21.16 12.62
C ASP A 79 5.16 -21.38 14.12
N ASN A 80 5.92 -20.48 14.76
CA ASN A 80 6.22 -20.51 16.20
C ASN A 80 5.11 -19.89 17.09
N GLY A 81 4.02 -19.41 16.49
CA GLY A 81 2.88 -18.79 17.16
C GLY A 81 3.05 -17.30 17.52
N LYS A 82 4.21 -16.70 17.29
CA LYS A 82 4.43 -15.25 17.44
C LYS A 82 3.86 -14.52 16.23
N SER A 83 3.50 -13.24 16.40
CA SER A 83 3.11 -12.40 15.27
C SER A 83 4.31 -12.09 14.37
N VAL A 84 4.04 -11.70 13.13
CA VAL A 84 5.03 -11.29 12.14
C VAL A 84 5.96 -10.15 12.61
N PHE A 85 5.56 -9.35 13.60
CA PHE A 85 6.43 -8.33 14.21
C PHE A 85 7.70 -8.88 14.90
N TYR A 86 7.75 -10.17 15.25
CA TYR A 86 8.90 -10.76 15.93
C TYR A 86 9.91 -11.32 14.92
N GLN A 87 10.90 -10.53 14.51
CA GLN A 87 11.88 -10.94 13.50
C GLN A 87 13.19 -11.41 14.15
N SER A 88 13.55 -12.68 14.00
CA SER A 88 14.73 -13.25 14.68
C SER A 88 16.04 -12.88 13.98
N ASN A 89 17.04 -12.46 14.75
CA ASN A 89 18.42 -12.32 14.28
C ASN A 89 19.27 -13.59 14.48
N GLY A 90 18.64 -14.70 14.89
CA GLY A 90 19.30 -15.96 15.25
C GLY A 90 19.63 -16.12 16.75
N THR A 91 19.65 -15.02 17.52
CA THR A 91 19.90 -15.04 18.97
C THR A 91 18.72 -14.50 19.80
N LYS A 92 18.04 -13.46 19.28
CA LYS A 92 16.84 -12.86 19.88
C LYS A 92 15.90 -12.35 18.79
N ASP A 93 14.66 -12.08 19.18
CA ASP A 93 13.73 -11.35 18.32
C ASP A 93 14.05 -9.86 18.35
N ILE A 94 13.95 -9.23 17.19
CA ILE A 94 13.95 -7.79 16.99
C ILE A 94 12.52 -7.41 16.62
N LEU A 95 11.98 -6.47 17.38
CA LEU A 95 10.66 -5.89 17.16
C LEU A 95 10.84 -4.50 16.52
N PRO A 96 9.81 -3.93 15.86
CA PRO A 96 9.91 -2.56 15.37
C PRO A 96 10.30 -1.59 16.49
N PHE A 97 11.23 -0.68 16.22
CA PHE A 97 11.76 0.25 17.23
C PHE A 97 11.95 1.67 16.67
N HIS A 98 11.70 2.67 17.50
CA HIS A 98 12.13 4.04 17.23
C HIS A 98 13.54 4.20 17.82
N PRO A 99 14.55 4.60 17.03
CA PRO A 99 15.92 4.76 17.52
C PRO A 99 16.01 5.88 18.57
N GLU A 100 16.95 5.80 19.50
CA GLU A 100 17.15 6.81 20.56
C GLU A 100 17.84 8.09 20.02
N VAL A 101 17.25 8.70 19.00
CA VAL A 101 17.63 10.00 18.42
C VAL A 101 16.39 10.90 18.45
N ASN A 102 16.58 12.18 18.77
CA ASN A 102 15.45 13.10 18.98
C ASN A 102 14.64 13.39 17.71
N ASP A 103 15.26 13.29 16.54
CA ASP A 103 14.61 13.53 15.24
C ASP A 103 15.27 12.66 14.16
N LEU A 104 14.68 11.48 13.93
CA LEU A 104 15.16 10.52 12.93
C LEU A 104 14.93 11.03 11.50
N GLY A 105 13.89 11.85 11.28
CA GLY A 105 13.57 12.41 9.96
C GLY A 105 14.62 13.39 9.46
N MET A 106 15.45 13.93 10.36
CA MET A 106 16.58 14.80 10.04
C MET A 106 17.91 14.05 9.85
N GLN A 107 17.92 12.71 9.94
CA GLN A 107 19.12 11.89 9.78
C GLN A 107 19.26 11.34 8.36
N PHE A 108 20.51 11.12 7.93
CA PHE A 108 20.86 10.39 6.71
C PHE A 108 20.81 8.89 7.01
N VAL A 109 19.64 8.26 7.03
CA VAL A 109 19.52 6.83 7.39
C VAL A 109 20.24 5.97 6.34
N GLU A 110 20.91 4.88 6.75
CA GLU A 110 21.54 3.98 5.78
C GLU A 110 20.52 3.36 4.81
N GLY A 111 20.94 3.14 3.56
CA GLY A 111 20.20 2.34 2.58
C GLY A 111 20.34 0.85 2.89
N LEU A 112 19.26 0.09 2.76
CA LEU A 112 19.22 -1.35 3.04
C LEU A 112 19.19 -2.18 1.76
N ASN A 113 19.24 -3.52 1.91
CA ASN A 113 19.08 -4.39 0.76
C ASN A 113 17.62 -4.38 0.29
N HIS A 114 17.41 -3.94 -0.94
CA HIS A 114 16.13 -3.99 -1.67
C HIS A 114 16.28 -4.66 -3.04
N ASP A 115 17.22 -5.61 -3.19
CA ASP A 115 17.32 -6.40 -4.43
C ASP A 115 16.30 -7.56 -4.45
N TRP A 116 16.17 -8.23 -5.61
CA TRP A 116 15.31 -9.40 -5.77
C TRP A 116 15.59 -10.50 -4.76
N ALA A 117 16.87 -10.80 -4.50
CA ALA A 117 17.29 -11.91 -3.67
C ALA A 117 16.97 -11.66 -2.19
N GLY A 118 17.35 -10.50 -1.65
CA GLY A 118 17.04 -10.12 -0.27
C GLY A 118 15.54 -9.83 -0.06
N GLY A 119 14.86 -9.27 -1.06
CA GLY A 119 13.39 -9.15 -1.07
C GLY A 119 12.69 -10.50 -0.94
N HIS A 120 13.07 -11.47 -1.78
CA HIS A 120 12.52 -12.83 -1.73
C HIS A 120 12.93 -13.59 -0.47
N GLN A 121 14.11 -13.33 0.08
CA GLN A 121 14.54 -13.89 1.36
C GLN A 121 13.67 -13.39 2.50
N ALA A 122 13.37 -12.08 2.58
CA ALA A 122 12.48 -11.51 3.60
C ALA A 122 11.04 -12.04 3.45
N TYR A 123 10.56 -12.11 2.21
CA TYR A 123 9.25 -12.67 1.86
C TYR A 123 9.09 -14.13 2.28
N ASN A 124 10.13 -14.95 2.09
CA ASN A 124 10.23 -16.35 2.51
C ASN A 124 8.98 -17.19 2.16
N ASN A 125 8.54 -17.15 0.89
CA ASN A 125 7.35 -17.88 0.41
C ASN A 125 6.10 -17.56 1.23
N GLY A 126 5.89 -16.29 1.56
CA GLY A 126 4.74 -15.81 2.31
C GLY A 126 4.82 -16.01 3.82
N LYS A 127 5.85 -16.70 4.35
CA LYS A 127 6.06 -16.80 5.82
C LYS A 127 6.40 -15.44 6.44
N TYR A 128 7.04 -14.57 5.66
CA TYR A 128 7.28 -13.16 6.01
C TYR A 128 8.05 -12.94 7.33
N ASP A 129 8.95 -13.86 7.66
CA ASP A 129 9.61 -14.02 8.96
C ASP A 129 11.15 -13.93 8.91
N LYS A 130 11.71 -13.43 7.79
CA LYS A 130 13.16 -13.39 7.53
C LYS A 130 13.69 -12.00 7.17
N TRP A 131 13.04 -10.95 7.66
CA TRP A 131 13.44 -9.57 7.38
C TRP A 131 14.84 -9.24 7.92
N VAL A 132 15.10 -9.52 9.20
CA VAL A 132 16.39 -9.21 9.83
C VAL A 132 17.56 -9.98 9.20
N PRO A 133 17.46 -11.30 8.93
CA PRO A 133 18.50 -12.02 8.20
C PRO A 133 18.73 -11.54 6.77
N ALA A 134 17.71 -10.97 6.12
CA ALA A 134 17.81 -10.50 4.74
C ALA A 134 18.33 -9.05 4.63
N LYS A 135 18.04 -8.20 5.61
CA LYS A 135 18.17 -6.74 5.48
C LYS A 135 18.83 -6.03 6.68
N THR A 136 19.37 -6.80 7.64
CA THR A 136 19.92 -6.35 8.93
C THR A 136 18.86 -5.89 9.93
N THR A 137 19.26 -5.50 11.14
CA THR A 137 18.32 -5.03 12.18
C THR A 137 17.71 -3.66 11.88
N THR A 138 18.37 -2.83 11.07
CA THR A 138 17.90 -1.49 10.71
C THR A 138 16.57 -1.52 9.98
N THR A 139 16.24 -2.63 9.30
CA THR A 139 14.92 -2.86 8.69
C THR A 139 13.78 -2.60 9.67
N MET A 140 13.98 -2.83 10.98
CA MET A 140 12.93 -2.69 11.99
C MET A 140 12.80 -1.25 12.54
N ALA A 141 13.57 -0.28 12.05
CA ALA A 141 13.48 1.11 12.47
C ALA A 141 12.22 1.80 11.90
N TYR A 142 11.54 2.61 12.71
CA TYR A 142 10.38 3.40 12.28
C TYR A 142 10.47 4.85 12.75
N MET A 143 9.65 5.70 12.14
CA MET A 143 9.47 7.12 12.42
C MET A 143 8.11 7.38 13.06
N THR A 144 8.03 8.48 13.80
CA THR A 144 6.84 8.98 14.45
C THR A 144 6.41 10.31 13.83
N ARG A 145 5.26 10.84 14.27
CA ARG A 145 4.83 12.20 13.93
C ARG A 145 5.88 13.27 14.25
N ASN A 146 6.68 13.06 15.31
CA ASN A 146 7.74 13.98 15.70
C ASN A 146 9.01 13.84 14.85
N ASP A 147 9.06 12.88 13.92
CA ASP A 147 10.16 12.75 12.96
C ASP A 147 9.73 13.27 11.58
N ILE A 148 8.44 13.10 11.21
CA ILE A 148 7.92 13.44 9.86
C ILE A 148 6.54 14.13 9.89
N PRO A 149 6.39 15.29 10.58
CA PRO A 149 5.09 15.90 10.82
C PRO A 149 4.44 16.45 9.55
N PHE A 150 5.21 16.80 8.52
CA PHE A 150 4.65 17.23 7.24
C PHE A 150 3.86 16.10 6.56
N HIS A 151 4.42 14.89 6.51
CA HIS A 151 3.76 13.70 5.96
C HIS A 151 2.55 13.29 6.77
N TYR A 152 2.63 13.35 8.11
CA TYR A 152 1.48 13.14 8.98
C TYR A 152 0.40 14.21 8.79
N ALA A 153 0.77 15.47 8.61
CA ALA A 153 -0.17 16.56 8.34
C ALA A 153 -0.87 16.39 6.98
N LEU A 154 -0.15 15.92 5.95
CA LEU A 154 -0.74 15.54 4.67
C LEU A 154 -1.77 14.41 4.84
N ALA A 155 -1.41 13.35 5.56
CA ALA A 155 -2.30 12.21 5.84
C ALA A 155 -3.44 12.54 6.84
N ASP A 156 -3.35 13.64 7.58
CA ASP A 156 -4.44 14.17 8.41
C ASP A 156 -5.36 15.11 7.62
N ALA A 157 -4.86 15.76 6.57
CA ALA A 157 -5.66 16.62 5.71
C ALA A 157 -6.37 15.86 4.59
N PHE A 158 -5.72 14.84 4.03
CA PHE A 158 -6.15 14.11 2.84
C PHE A 158 -6.20 12.59 3.06
N THR A 159 -6.65 11.84 2.05
CA THR A 159 -6.74 10.37 2.14
C THR A 159 -5.34 9.74 2.11
N VAL A 160 -5.04 8.91 3.11
CA VAL A 160 -3.89 8.00 3.13
C VAL A 160 -4.35 6.57 2.80
N CYS A 161 -3.64 5.86 1.93
CA CYS A 161 -3.93 4.48 1.58
C CYS A 161 -3.05 3.52 2.39
N ASP A 162 -3.64 2.74 3.29
CA ASP A 162 -2.90 1.82 4.19
C ASP A 162 -2.83 0.37 3.69
N ALA A 163 -3.25 0.15 2.44
CA ALA A 163 -3.13 -1.11 1.70
C ALA A 163 -2.55 -0.88 0.28
N TYR A 164 -1.68 0.13 0.12
CA TYR A 164 -0.94 0.39 -1.11
C TYR A 164 0.43 -0.29 -1.06
N HIS A 165 0.71 -1.15 -2.03
CA HIS A 165 1.93 -1.96 -2.10
C HIS A 165 2.85 -1.50 -3.23
N CYS A 166 4.16 -1.64 -3.05
CA CYS A 166 5.03 -1.58 -4.22
C CYS A 166 4.69 -2.76 -5.15
N SER A 167 4.74 -2.53 -6.45
CA SER A 167 4.28 -3.53 -7.43
C SER A 167 5.22 -4.73 -7.52
N PHE A 168 6.48 -4.58 -7.14
CA PHE A 168 7.55 -5.55 -7.33
C PHE A 168 8.35 -5.78 -6.05
N ILE A 169 8.68 -7.05 -5.75
CA ILE A 169 9.58 -7.43 -4.65
C ILE A 169 11.03 -7.27 -5.12
N GLY A 170 11.58 -6.08 -4.93
CA GLY A 170 12.96 -5.75 -5.29
C GLY A 170 13.12 -4.28 -5.63
N ALA A 171 14.03 -4.00 -6.57
CA ALA A 171 14.61 -2.68 -6.74
C ALA A 171 13.68 -1.62 -7.35
N THR A 172 14.16 -0.38 -7.33
CA THR A 172 13.55 0.85 -7.84
C THR A 172 13.01 0.76 -9.27
N ASP A 173 13.88 0.43 -10.22
CA ASP A 173 13.53 0.50 -11.65
C ASP A 173 12.34 -0.39 -12.00
N PRO A 174 12.32 -1.69 -11.61
CA PRO A 174 11.15 -2.54 -11.75
C PRO A 174 9.85 -1.92 -11.22
N ASN A 175 9.87 -1.30 -10.04
CA ASN A 175 8.70 -0.65 -9.46
C ASN A 175 8.24 0.57 -10.28
N ARG A 176 9.19 1.41 -10.72
CA ARG A 176 8.90 2.52 -11.64
C ARG A 176 8.36 2.01 -12.99
N TYR A 177 8.85 0.91 -13.53
CA TYR A 177 8.30 0.30 -14.77
C TYR A 177 6.85 -0.16 -14.61
N TYR A 178 6.42 -0.60 -13.43
CA TYR A 178 4.99 -0.86 -13.18
C TYR A 178 4.15 0.42 -13.21
N MET A 179 4.64 1.55 -12.67
CA MET A 179 3.96 2.85 -12.80
C MET A 179 3.90 3.34 -14.25
N TRP A 180 4.96 3.08 -15.04
CA TRP A 180 5.06 3.55 -16.42
C TRP A 180 4.36 2.66 -17.44
N THR A 181 4.33 1.34 -17.20
CA THR A 181 3.99 0.38 -18.25
C THR A 181 3.14 -0.79 -17.76
N GLY A 182 2.85 -0.89 -16.46
CA GLY A 182 2.02 -1.95 -15.88
C GLY A 182 2.72 -3.31 -15.68
N HIS A 183 3.99 -3.45 -16.09
CA HIS A 183 4.82 -4.65 -15.90
C HIS A 183 6.32 -4.33 -16.12
N THR A 184 7.20 -5.32 -16.04
CA THR A 184 8.67 -5.17 -16.28
C THR A 184 9.14 -5.97 -17.51
N GLY A 185 8.25 -6.19 -18.48
CA GLY A 185 8.50 -7.14 -19.59
C GLY A 185 8.27 -8.60 -19.18
N ASN A 186 7.30 -8.85 -18.31
CA ASN A 186 7.00 -10.17 -17.69
C ASN A 186 6.69 -11.30 -18.70
N ASP A 187 6.44 -10.97 -19.98
CA ASP A 187 6.22 -11.95 -21.05
C ASP A 187 7.52 -12.42 -21.72
N GLY A 188 8.68 -11.92 -21.29
CA GLY A 188 9.99 -12.26 -21.83
C GLY A 188 10.32 -11.58 -23.16
N THR A 189 9.53 -10.58 -23.56
CA THR A 189 9.74 -9.84 -24.81
C THR A 189 10.30 -8.44 -24.55
N GLY A 190 10.81 -7.78 -25.60
CA GLY A 190 11.24 -6.39 -25.51
C GLY A 190 12.43 -6.12 -24.56
N GLY A 191 13.23 -7.15 -24.23
CA GLY A 191 14.37 -7.04 -23.32
C GLY A 191 14.05 -7.32 -21.85
N GLY A 192 12.82 -7.74 -21.53
CA GLY A 192 12.44 -8.20 -20.19
C GLY A 192 12.52 -9.73 -20.02
N PRO A 193 12.16 -10.25 -18.83
CA PRO A 193 11.76 -9.50 -17.65
C PRO A 193 12.96 -8.80 -16.99
N VAL A 194 12.73 -7.58 -16.51
CA VAL A 194 13.72 -6.79 -15.77
C VAL A 194 13.52 -7.01 -14.28
N LEU A 195 14.60 -7.41 -13.59
CA LEU A 195 14.56 -7.84 -12.18
C LEU A 195 15.41 -6.96 -11.25
N GLY A 196 16.12 -5.97 -11.80
CA GLY A 196 16.89 -4.98 -11.05
C GLY A 196 17.11 -3.71 -11.88
N ASN A 197 18.12 -2.93 -11.53
CA ASN A 197 18.41 -1.63 -12.16
C ASN A 197 19.38 -1.80 -13.34
N GLN A 198 19.05 -2.68 -14.30
CA GLN A 198 19.96 -2.95 -15.43
C GLN A 198 20.01 -1.83 -16.48
N GLU A 199 18.94 -1.03 -16.59
CA GLU A 199 18.87 0.14 -17.48
C GLU A 199 19.28 -0.18 -18.93
N ALA A 200 18.95 -1.38 -19.43
CA ALA A 200 19.60 -1.95 -20.61
C ALA A 200 19.04 -1.42 -21.95
N GLY A 201 17.79 -0.95 -21.99
CA GLY A 201 17.12 -0.59 -23.24
C GLY A 201 15.93 -1.48 -23.51
N TYR A 202 14.72 -0.92 -23.42
CA TYR A 202 13.50 -1.73 -23.40
C TYR A 202 12.55 -1.40 -24.55
N GLY A 203 11.89 -2.44 -25.08
CA GLY A 203 11.10 -2.40 -26.32
C GLY A 203 9.59 -2.59 -26.15
N TRP A 204 9.09 -2.82 -24.94
CA TRP A 204 7.63 -2.86 -24.73
C TRP A 204 7.05 -1.45 -24.62
N LYS A 205 5.76 -1.31 -24.92
CA LYS A 205 5.09 -0.01 -25.00
C LYS A 205 4.82 0.55 -23.61
N THR A 206 5.12 1.84 -23.44
CA THR A 206 4.86 2.58 -22.20
C THR A 206 3.46 3.22 -22.20
N TYR A 207 2.92 3.53 -21.02
CA TYR A 207 1.62 4.18 -20.89
C TYR A 207 1.60 5.61 -21.46
N PRO A 208 2.65 6.47 -21.31
CA PRO A 208 2.71 7.76 -21.99
C PRO A 208 2.63 7.65 -23.52
N GLU A 209 3.20 6.61 -24.14
CA GLU A 209 3.01 6.38 -25.58
C GLU A 209 1.57 6.02 -25.95
N ARG A 210 0.81 5.42 -25.03
CA ARG A 210 -0.62 5.15 -25.24
C ARG A 210 -1.44 6.42 -25.08
N LEU A 211 -1.12 7.25 -24.09
CA LEU A 211 -1.73 8.56 -23.90
C LEU A 211 -1.48 9.45 -25.11
N GLU A 212 -0.24 9.49 -25.62
CA GLU A 212 0.11 10.21 -26.85
C GLU A 212 -0.75 9.78 -28.03
N ALA A 213 -0.85 8.47 -28.27
CA ALA A 213 -1.65 7.91 -29.35
C ALA A 213 -3.15 8.20 -29.22
N ALA A 214 -3.64 8.38 -27.98
CA ALA A 214 -5.03 8.72 -27.69
C ALA A 214 -5.31 10.23 -27.67
N GLY A 215 -4.30 11.07 -27.89
CA GLY A 215 -4.42 12.53 -27.81
C GLY A 215 -4.62 13.06 -26.39
N VAL A 216 -4.31 12.26 -25.37
CA VAL A 216 -4.32 12.70 -23.97
C VAL A 216 -3.00 13.42 -23.70
N SER A 217 -3.06 14.70 -23.35
CA SER A 217 -1.87 15.51 -23.13
C SER A 217 -1.09 15.04 -21.90
N TRP A 218 0.24 14.92 -22.05
CA TRP A 218 1.12 14.51 -20.95
C TRP A 218 2.48 15.21 -20.99
N LYS A 219 3.17 15.23 -19.84
CA LYS A 219 4.53 15.78 -19.69
C LYS A 219 5.23 15.28 -18.43
N ILE A 220 6.56 15.30 -18.45
CA ILE A 220 7.41 15.08 -17.26
C ILE A 220 8.04 16.41 -16.83
N TYR A 221 7.99 16.70 -15.54
CA TYR A 221 8.66 17.83 -14.90
C TYR A 221 9.85 17.33 -14.09
N GLN A 222 11.05 17.82 -14.41
CA GLN A 222 12.32 17.40 -13.83
C GLN A 222 13.41 18.45 -14.10
N ASP A 223 14.57 18.33 -13.46
CA ASP A 223 15.79 19.05 -13.85
C ASP A 223 16.58 18.24 -14.89
N ILE A 224 17.24 18.92 -15.83
CA ILE A 224 17.98 18.24 -16.91
C ILE A 224 19.34 17.71 -16.47
N GLY A 225 19.87 18.12 -15.32
CA GLY A 225 21.22 17.77 -14.89
C GLY A 225 22.27 18.26 -15.89
N ASP A 226 23.09 17.34 -16.40
CA ASP A 226 24.02 17.60 -17.50
C ASP A 226 23.48 17.09 -18.87
N GLY A 227 22.25 16.59 -18.90
CA GLY A 227 21.50 16.24 -20.10
C GLY A 227 20.65 14.98 -19.95
N LEU A 228 19.42 15.01 -20.46
CA LEU A 228 18.50 13.85 -20.49
C LEU A 228 18.76 12.95 -21.72
N ASN A 229 20.03 12.60 -21.91
CA ASN A 229 20.53 11.79 -23.01
C ASN A 229 21.71 10.93 -22.55
N ALA A 230 22.15 9.99 -23.38
CA ALA A 230 23.25 9.08 -23.03
C ALA A 230 24.55 9.80 -22.62
N ALA A 231 24.88 10.94 -23.24
CA ALA A 231 26.08 11.71 -22.90
C ALA A 231 25.95 12.47 -21.56
N GLY A 232 24.72 12.82 -21.15
CA GLY A 232 24.41 13.46 -19.87
C GLY A 232 23.96 12.49 -18.78
N GLY A 233 24.13 11.18 -18.98
CA GLY A 233 23.74 10.14 -18.00
C GLY A 233 22.23 10.02 -17.79
N TRP A 234 21.41 10.46 -18.75
CA TRP A 234 19.94 10.48 -18.64
C TRP A 234 19.40 11.28 -17.43
N GLY A 235 20.19 12.22 -16.90
CA GLY A 235 19.84 12.98 -15.69
C GLY A 235 20.26 12.32 -14.38
N TRP A 236 20.85 11.12 -14.42
CA TRP A 236 21.53 10.53 -13.27
C TRP A 236 23.00 10.98 -13.25
N ILE A 237 23.30 11.93 -12.37
CA ILE A 237 24.62 12.57 -12.26
C ILE A 237 25.05 12.60 -10.79
N GLY A 238 26.35 12.76 -10.53
CA GLY A 238 26.89 12.81 -9.16
C GLY A 238 26.59 14.09 -8.38
N ASP A 239 25.71 14.96 -8.88
CA ASP A 239 25.26 16.17 -8.20
C ASP A 239 23.84 15.96 -7.70
N ALA A 240 23.70 15.65 -6.41
CA ALA A 240 22.43 15.27 -5.79
C ALA A 240 21.33 16.34 -5.86
N PHE A 241 21.68 17.61 -6.13
CA PHE A 241 20.72 18.70 -6.25
C PHE A 241 20.28 18.98 -7.69
N ARG A 242 20.78 18.24 -8.68
CA ARG A 242 20.44 18.42 -10.10
C ARG A 242 20.12 17.09 -10.77
N GLY A 243 19.46 17.17 -11.92
CA GLY A 243 18.99 16.00 -12.64
C GLY A 243 17.74 15.37 -12.04
N ASN A 244 17.59 14.07 -12.26
CA ASN A 244 16.39 13.32 -11.89
C ASN A 244 16.72 12.03 -11.14
N TYR A 245 17.99 11.79 -10.77
CA TYR A 245 18.44 10.58 -10.05
C TYR A 245 18.12 9.23 -10.73
N GLY A 246 17.81 9.21 -12.03
CA GLY A 246 17.35 8.00 -12.73
C GLY A 246 15.85 7.71 -12.56
N ASP A 247 15.14 8.52 -11.75
CA ASP A 247 13.71 8.34 -11.43
C ASP A 247 12.78 8.47 -12.63
N ASN A 248 13.25 9.12 -13.70
CA ASN A 248 12.60 9.12 -15.01
C ASN A 248 13.07 7.92 -15.86
N SER A 249 12.70 6.72 -15.42
CA SER A 249 13.12 5.47 -16.06
C SER A 249 12.51 5.23 -17.45
N LEU A 250 11.59 6.08 -17.92
CA LEU A 250 11.15 6.11 -19.33
C LEU A 250 12.32 6.36 -20.30
N LEU A 251 13.35 7.09 -19.86
CA LEU A 251 14.54 7.37 -20.65
C LEU A 251 15.35 6.11 -21.00
N TYR A 252 15.05 4.98 -20.34
CA TYR A 252 15.65 3.69 -20.63
C TYR A 252 14.90 2.90 -21.71
N PHE A 253 13.77 3.38 -22.19
CA PHE A 253 13.03 2.73 -23.28
C PHE A 253 13.54 3.17 -24.65
N ASN A 254 13.66 2.22 -25.58
CA ASN A 254 14.27 2.44 -26.89
C ASN A 254 13.58 3.57 -27.69
N ASN A 255 12.26 3.70 -27.56
CA ASN A 255 11.51 4.77 -28.24
C ASN A 255 11.90 6.17 -27.73
N TYR A 256 12.23 6.32 -26.44
CA TYR A 256 12.66 7.59 -25.86
C TYR A 256 14.15 7.86 -26.12
N ARG A 257 14.97 6.80 -26.07
CA ARG A 257 16.40 6.88 -26.41
C ARG A 257 16.62 7.35 -27.84
N ASN A 258 15.80 6.83 -28.76
CA ASN A 258 15.93 7.09 -30.19
C ASN A 258 15.13 8.32 -30.67
N ALA A 259 14.22 8.87 -29.87
CA ALA A 259 13.46 10.06 -30.20
C ALA A 259 14.40 11.26 -30.48
N GLN A 260 14.04 12.06 -31.47
CA GLN A 260 14.77 13.24 -31.93
C GLN A 260 14.05 14.54 -31.55
N PRO A 261 14.75 15.68 -31.48
CA PRO A 261 14.10 16.98 -31.29
C PRO A 261 12.95 17.20 -32.28
N GLY A 262 11.80 17.66 -31.78
CA GLY A 262 10.56 17.75 -32.53
C GLY A 262 9.62 16.54 -32.41
N ASP A 263 10.10 15.38 -31.96
CA ASP A 263 9.23 14.26 -31.61
C ASP A 263 8.53 14.52 -30.27
N ALA A 264 7.24 14.18 -30.16
CA ALA A 264 6.49 14.39 -28.92
C ALA A 264 7.11 13.66 -27.71
N LEU A 265 7.63 12.44 -27.89
CA LEU A 265 8.31 11.69 -26.83
C LEU A 265 9.60 12.39 -26.37
N TYR A 266 10.34 13.01 -27.30
CA TYR A 266 11.53 13.80 -26.97
C TYR A 266 11.12 15.02 -26.13
N GLU A 267 10.20 15.84 -26.66
CA GLU A 267 9.86 17.11 -26.00
C GLU A 267 9.22 16.93 -24.63
N LYS A 268 8.38 15.89 -24.47
CA LYS A 268 7.60 15.67 -23.24
C LYS A 268 8.35 14.92 -22.15
N ALA A 269 9.36 14.10 -22.50
CA ALA A 269 10.14 13.32 -21.53
C ALA A 269 11.59 13.80 -21.33
N ARG A 270 12.16 14.56 -22.28
CA ARG A 270 13.58 14.97 -22.29
C ARG A 270 13.78 16.47 -22.20
N THR A 271 12.75 17.22 -21.83
CA THR A 271 12.87 18.62 -21.44
C THR A 271 12.68 18.77 -19.93
N GLY A 272 13.39 19.72 -19.35
CA GLY A 272 13.38 19.98 -17.91
C GLY A 272 13.98 21.35 -17.60
N THR A 273 13.95 21.76 -16.34
CA THR A 273 14.62 22.99 -15.90
C THR A 273 16.13 22.85 -15.99
N ASN A 274 16.83 23.97 -16.08
CA ASN A 274 18.28 24.02 -16.00
C ASN A 274 18.71 24.77 -14.73
N ALA A 275 18.72 24.07 -13.60
CA ALA A 275 19.13 24.63 -12.31
C ALA A 275 20.57 25.16 -12.33
N LYS A 276 21.45 24.54 -13.13
CA LYS A 276 22.84 25.01 -13.35
C LYS A 276 22.88 26.41 -13.99
N ALA A 277 21.93 26.72 -14.87
CA ALA A 277 21.76 28.04 -15.47
C ALA A 277 20.94 29.02 -14.61
N GLY A 278 20.49 28.59 -13.42
CA GLY A 278 19.75 29.42 -12.47
C GLY A 278 18.23 29.39 -12.63
N GLU A 279 17.67 28.46 -13.42
CA GLU A 279 16.23 28.19 -13.43
C GLU A 279 15.79 27.51 -12.13
N GLY A 280 14.57 27.77 -11.66
CA GLY A 280 13.99 27.06 -10.51
C GLY A 280 13.37 25.72 -10.93
N TYR A 281 13.49 24.68 -10.09
CA TYR A 281 12.99 23.32 -10.35
C TYR A 281 11.51 23.26 -10.76
N PHE A 282 10.71 24.19 -10.25
CA PHE A 282 9.25 24.20 -10.45
C PHE A 282 8.80 25.25 -11.46
N ASP A 283 9.72 26.01 -12.07
CA ASP A 283 9.37 27.15 -12.95
C ASP A 283 8.48 26.71 -14.11
N LYS A 284 8.79 25.56 -14.72
CA LYS A 284 8.00 24.99 -15.83
C LYS A 284 6.62 24.50 -15.38
N LEU A 285 6.55 23.78 -14.26
CA LEU A 285 5.27 23.30 -13.70
C LEU A 285 4.37 24.48 -13.36
N ARG A 286 4.93 25.46 -12.64
CA ARG A 286 4.20 26.66 -12.22
C ARG A 286 3.73 27.48 -13.41
N ALA A 287 4.55 27.61 -14.47
CA ALA A 287 4.15 28.29 -15.70
C ALA A 287 2.92 27.63 -16.34
N ASP A 288 2.92 26.31 -16.48
CA ASP A 288 1.80 25.58 -17.06
C ASP A 288 0.52 25.70 -16.20
N VAL A 289 0.64 25.64 -14.88
CA VAL A 289 -0.49 25.83 -13.96
C VAL A 289 -1.07 27.24 -14.03
N VAL A 290 -0.23 28.28 -13.95
CA VAL A 290 -0.68 29.67 -13.97
C VAL A 290 -1.33 30.03 -15.31
N ASN A 291 -0.82 29.48 -16.40
CA ASN A 291 -1.36 29.72 -17.73
C ASN A 291 -2.59 28.86 -18.06
N GLY A 292 -3.00 27.94 -17.16
CA GLY A 292 -4.12 27.03 -17.42
C GLY A 292 -3.83 26.00 -18.51
N THR A 293 -2.55 25.66 -18.70
CA THR A 293 -2.05 24.73 -19.73
C THR A 293 -1.38 23.50 -19.12
N LEU A 294 -1.64 23.20 -17.84
CA LEU A 294 -1.21 21.95 -17.21
C LEU A 294 -1.72 20.76 -18.04
N PRO A 295 -0.87 19.77 -18.40
CA PRO A 295 -1.33 18.59 -19.13
C PRO A 295 -2.36 17.77 -18.34
N GLN A 296 -3.12 16.94 -19.04
CA GLN A 296 -4.06 16.02 -18.41
C GLN A 296 -3.34 14.98 -17.52
N VAL A 297 -2.12 14.57 -17.89
CA VAL A 297 -1.27 13.69 -17.07
C VAL A 297 0.12 14.28 -16.91
N SER A 298 0.58 14.42 -15.69
CA SER A 298 1.90 14.97 -15.37
C SER A 298 2.65 14.06 -14.42
N TRP A 299 3.93 13.84 -14.68
CA TRP A 299 4.82 13.17 -13.73
C TRP A 299 5.93 14.11 -13.31
N ILE A 300 6.40 13.93 -12.08
CA ILE A 300 7.48 14.71 -11.50
C ILE A 300 8.60 13.77 -11.08
N ALA A 301 9.82 14.04 -11.53
CA ALA A 301 11.03 13.36 -11.08
C ALA A 301 11.93 14.37 -10.35
N ALA A 302 12.35 14.02 -9.14
CA ALA A 302 13.12 14.89 -8.28
C ALA A 302 14.63 14.62 -8.42
N PRO A 303 15.51 15.61 -8.19
CA PRO A 303 16.91 15.33 -7.88
C PRO A 303 17.05 14.45 -6.63
N GLU A 304 18.16 13.72 -6.50
CA GLU A 304 18.42 12.76 -5.41
C GLU A 304 18.16 13.35 -4.01
N ALA A 305 18.67 14.55 -3.75
CA ALA A 305 18.56 15.20 -2.45
C ALA A 305 17.09 15.42 -2.02
N PHE A 306 16.16 15.41 -2.97
CA PHE A 306 14.74 15.66 -2.79
C PHE A 306 13.87 14.44 -3.08
N SER A 307 14.47 13.27 -3.34
CA SER A 307 13.73 12.03 -3.64
C SER A 307 13.32 11.28 -2.38
N GLU A 308 13.81 11.65 -1.19
CA GLU A 308 13.68 10.89 0.07
C GLU A 308 14.37 9.53 0.07
N HIS A 309 15.24 9.23 -0.88
CA HIS A 309 16.15 8.08 -0.75
C HIS A 309 16.84 8.15 0.65
N PRO A 310 16.92 7.03 1.42
CA PRO A 310 17.26 7.07 2.86
C PRO A 310 18.58 7.76 3.21
N ASN A 311 19.54 7.74 2.28
CA ASN A 311 20.77 8.52 2.35
C ASN A 311 20.53 10.06 2.32
N TRP A 312 19.30 10.54 2.40
CA TRP A 312 18.92 11.93 2.60
C TRP A 312 17.82 12.08 3.66
N PRO A 313 17.90 13.13 4.50
CA PRO A 313 16.84 13.47 5.45
C PRO A 313 15.49 13.70 4.79
N VAL A 314 14.43 13.24 5.45
CA VAL A 314 13.04 13.28 4.97
C VAL A 314 12.53 14.71 4.74
N ASN A 315 13.07 15.68 5.48
CA ASN A 315 12.63 17.07 5.37
C ASN A 315 12.96 17.72 4.02
N PHE A 316 13.95 17.21 3.27
CA PHE A 316 14.23 17.69 1.91
C PHE A 316 13.12 17.31 0.93
N GLY A 317 12.62 16.07 1.01
CA GLY A 317 11.45 15.64 0.25
C GLY A 317 10.17 16.34 0.67
N ALA A 318 9.95 16.52 1.98
CA ALA A 318 8.85 17.33 2.50
C ALA A 318 8.83 18.74 1.90
N TRP A 319 10.00 19.39 1.81
CA TRP A 319 10.14 20.68 1.12
C TRP A 319 9.77 20.57 -0.35
N TYR A 320 10.29 19.57 -1.08
CA TYR A 320 10.01 19.41 -2.50
C TYR A 320 8.51 19.19 -2.77
N ILE A 321 7.85 18.33 -1.99
CA ILE A 321 6.40 18.10 -2.04
C ILE A 321 5.64 19.41 -1.78
N SER A 322 6.05 20.20 -0.78
CA SER A 322 5.42 21.50 -0.49
C SER A 322 5.51 22.47 -1.68
N GLN A 323 6.63 22.47 -2.41
CA GLN A 323 6.83 23.35 -3.55
C GLN A 323 6.02 22.89 -4.77
N VAL A 324 5.83 21.56 -4.94
CA VAL A 324 4.88 21.02 -5.91
C VAL A 324 3.46 21.48 -5.57
N LEU A 325 3.04 21.39 -4.30
CA LEU A 325 1.73 21.88 -3.88
C LEU A 325 1.57 23.38 -4.12
N ASP A 326 2.57 24.20 -3.78
CA ASP A 326 2.57 25.64 -4.06
C ASP A 326 2.45 25.94 -5.56
N ALA A 327 3.12 25.16 -6.41
CA ALA A 327 3.04 25.31 -7.86
C ALA A 327 1.65 24.93 -8.40
N LEU A 328 1.09 23.79 -7.95
CA LEU A 328 -0.23 23.30 -8.37
C LEU A 328 -1.37 24.21 -7.89
N THR A 329 -1.23 24.81 -6.72
CA THR A 329 -2.24 25.70 -6.11
C THR A 329 -2.09 27.16 -6.53
N ALA A 330 -1.07 27.50 -7.34
CA ALA A 330 -0.85 28.85 -7.86
C ALA A 330 -2.00 29.35 -8.75
N ASN A 331 -2.79 28.42 -9.32
CA ASN A 331 -4.04 28.71 -10.00
C ASN A 331 -5.17 27.87 -9.37
N PRO A 332 -6.03 28.46 -8.52
CA PRO A 332 -7.09 27.73 -7.84
C PRO A 332 -8.07 27.00 -8.78
N ALA A 333 -8.29 27.51 -10.01
CA ALA A 333 -9.17 26.88 -10.98
C ALA A 333 -8.60 25.57 -11.54
N VAL A 334 -7.26 25.48 -11.67
CA VAL A 334 -6.57 24.26 -12.07
C VAL A 334 -6.56 23.26 -10.91
N TRP A 335 -6.16 23.71 -9.71
CA TRP A 335 -6.10 22.85 -8.52
C TRP A 335 -7.46 22.25 -8.16
N ALA A 336 -8.55 23.04 -8.30
CA ALA A 336 -9.91 22.58 -8.05
C ALA A 336 -10.31 21.33 -8.87
N LYS A 337 -9.55 21.01 -9.93
CA LYS A 337 -9.75 19.87 -10.83
C LYS A 337 -8.56 18.91 -10.89
N THR A 338 -7.67 18.95 -9.91
CA THR A 338 -6.43 18.17 -9.89
C THR A 338 -6.47 17.04 -8.86
N ALA A 339 -5.97 15.87 -9.26
CA ALA A 339 -5.53 14.81 -8.35
C ALA A 339 -3.99 14.80 -8.31
N PHE A 340 -3.41 14.92 -7.12
CA PHE A 340 -1.98 14.76 -6.90
C PHE A 340 -1.72 13.49 -6.08
N PHE A 341 -1.00 12.55 -6.67
CA PHE A 341 -0.57 11.31 -6.03
C PHE A 341 0.87 11.43 -5.56
N ILE A 342 1.07 11.25 -4.25
CA ILE A 342 2.39 11.14 -3.63
C ILE A 342 2.56 9.68 -3.21
N THR A 343 3.50 8.98 -3.82
CA THR A 343 3.82 7.58 -3.51
C THR A 343 5.32 7.38 -3.44
N TYR A 344 5.74 6.18 -3.04
CA TYR A 344 7.13 5.73 -3.10
C TYR A 344 7.23 4.54 -4.05
N ASP A 345 8.41 4.31 -4.60
CA ASP A 345 8.70 3.22 -5.52
C ASP A 345 8.79 1.86 -4.79
N GLU A 346 9.59 1.76 -3.72
CA GLU A 346 9.73 0.57 -2.89
C GLU A 346 10.12 0.96 -1.45
N ASN A 347 10.50 -0.02 -0.64
CA ASN A 347 10.60 0.13 0.81
C ASN A 347 12.03 0.34 1.33
N ASP A 348 13.04 0.45 0.48
CA ASP A 348 14.50 0.40 0.72
C ASP A 348 15.00 -0.90 1.38
N GLY A 349 14.07 -1.68 1.91
CA GLY A 349 14.32 -2.76 2.83
C GLY A 349 13.79 -2.52 4.24
N PHE A 350 13.15 -1.40 4.54
CA PHE A 350 12.43 -1.20 5.81
C PHE A 350 11.22 -2.12 5.93
N PHE A 351 11.01 -2.61 7.15
CA PHE A 351 10.00 -3.60 7.49
C PHE A 351 8.59 -3.04 7.25
N ASP A 352 7.71 -3.92 6.79
CA ASP A 352 6.26 -3.74 6.85
C ASP A 352 5.63 -5.04 7.34
N HIS A 353 4.61 -4.96 8.17
CA HIS A 353 4.02 -6.14 8.81
C HIS A 353 2.91 -6.81 7.98
N VAL A 354 2.35 -6.13 6.98
CA VAL A 354 1.27 -6.71 6.18
C VAL A 354 1.87 -7.60 5.12
N VAL A 355 1.59 -8.90 5.24
CA VAL A 355 1.94 -9.87 4.18
C VAL A 355 1.24 -9.43 2.90
N PRO A 356 1.98 -9.09 1.83
CA PRO A 356 1.38 -8.58 0.62
C PRO A 356 0.56 -9.65 -0.09
N PRO A 357 -0.41 -9.29 -0.94
CA PRO A 357 -0.99 -10.22 -1.90
C PRO A 357 0.07 -10.78 -2.86
N TYR A 358 0.06 -12.09 -3.08
CA TYR A 358 0.94 -12.75 -4.06
C TYR A 358 0.23 -13.91 -4.75
N PRO A 359 0.55 -14.21 -6.03
CA PRO A 359 -0.06 -15.32 -6.73
C PRO A 359 0.48 -16.69 -6.23
N PRO A 360 -0.34 -17.76 -6.26
CA PRO A 360 0.16 -19.12 -6.06
C PRO A 360 1.12 -19.53 -7.19
N ALA A 361 2.34 -19.94 -6.83
CA ALA A 361 3.32 -20.48 -7.79
C ALA A 361 2.93 -21.83 -8.40
N SER A 362 2.02 -22.58 -7.77
CA SER A 362 1.44 -23.81 -8.32
C SER A 362 0.10 -24.12 -7.66
N SER A 363 -0.73 -24.93 -8.33
CA SER A 363 -2.01 -25.40 -7.78
C SER A 363 -1.88 -26.28 -6.54
N ALA A 364 -0.68 -26.82 -6.27
CA ALA A 364 -0.39 -27.58 -5.06
C ALA A 364 -0.10 -26.68 -3.84
N TRP A 365 0.21 -25.41 -4.07
CA TRP A 365 0.59 -24.45 -3.04
C TRP A 365 -0.47 -23.36 -2.79
N GLY A 366 -1.47 -23.26 -3.66
CA GLY A 366 -2.59 -22.34 -3.53
C GLY A 366 -3.38 -22.33 -4.83
N GLN A 367 -4.43 -21.54 -4.92
CA GLN A 367 -5.28 -21.53 -6.11
C GLN A 367 -5.71 -20.11 -6.50
N SER A 368 -5.94 -19.88 -7.78
CA SER A 368 -6.40 -18.59 -8.30
C SER A 368 -7.49 -18.81 -9.32
N THR A 369 -8.55 -17.97 -9.28
CA THR A 369 -9.51 -17.91 -10.39
C THR A 369 -8.99 -17.06 -11.56
N ALA A 370 -8.07 -16.13 -11.28
CA ALA A 370 -7.41 -15.28 -12.27
C ALA A 370 -6.14 -15.95 -12.82
N ASP A 371 -5.79 -15.64 -14.06
CA ASP A 371 -4.51 -16.06 -14.65
C ASP A 371 -3.34 -15.34 -13.97
N VAL A 372 -2.42 -16.13 -13.41
CA VAL A 372 -1.26 -15.71 -12.64
C VAL A 372 0.05 -15.77 -13.41
N THR A 373 0.06 -16.32 -14.64
CA THR A 373 1.31 -16.62 -15.36
C THR A 373 2.18 -15.39 -15.56
N ARG A 374 1.58 -14.22 -15.80
CA ARG A 374 2.31 -12.95 -15.97
C ARG A 374 2.79 -12.32 -14.66
N ASP A 375 2.49 -12.90 -13.50
CA ASP A 375 2.97 -12.45 -12.19
C ASP A 375 3.97 -13.41 -11.54
N LEU A 376 4.40 -14.44 -12.26
CA LEU A 376 5.36 -15.45 -11.79
C LEU A 376 6.60 -15.47 -12.66
N TYR A 377 7.76 -15.32 -12.03
CA TYR A 377 9.04 -15.55 -12.67
C TYR A 377 9.47 -17.01 -12.48
N ALA A 378 9.77 -17.69 -13.60
CA ALA A 378 10.13 -19.11 -13.60
C ALA A 378 11.55 -19.42 -13.06
N GLY A 379 12.36 -18.39 -12.80
CA GLY A 379 13.77 -18.54 -12.47
C GLY A 379 14.67 -18.54 -13.71
N GLY A 380 15.94 -18.18 -13.52
CA GLY A 380 16.93 -18.08 -14.61
C GLY A 380 17.81 -16.83 -14.48
N GLY A 381 18.82 -16.69 -15.35
CA GLY A 381 19.63 -15.46 -15.43
C GLY A 381 20.32 -15.01 -14.13
N GLY A 382 20.54 -15.93 -13.17
CA GLY A 382 21.09 -15.61 -11.85
C GLY A 382 20.04 -15.29 -10.77
N TYR A 383 18.75 -15.27 -11.11
CA TYR A 383 17.63 -15.00 -10.20
C TYR A 383 16.83 -16.26 -9.89
N THR A 384 16.39 -16.38 -8.64
CA THR A 384 15.52 -17.48 -8.18
C THR A 384 14.10 -17.29 -8.71
N ALA A 385 13.40 -18.40 -8.94
CA ALA A 385 11.97 -18.37 -9.24
C ALA A 385 11.18 -17.72 -8.09
N GLY A 386 10.10 -17.01 -8.41
CA GLY A 386 9.30 -16.30 -7.41
C GLY A 386 8.23 -15.41 -8.05
N PRO A 387 7.24 -14.96 -7.26
CA PRO A 387 6.30 -13.96 -7.74
C PRO A 387 7.00 -12.62 -7.98
N TYR A 388 6.59 -11.87 -9.00
CA TYR A 388 7.09 -10.51 -9.17
C TYR A 388 6.65 -9.60 -8.02
N GLY A 389 5.44 -9.78 -7.50
CA GLY A 389 4.87 -9.00 -6.42
C GLY A 389 3.49 -9.55 -5.97
N LEU A 390 2.73 -8.80 -5.19
CA LEU A 390 3.04 -7.44 -4.71
C LEU A 390 4.17 -7.47 -3.67
N GLY A 391 4.87 -6.35 -3.52
CA GLY A 391 5.89 -6.16 -2.49
C GLY A 391 5.34 -5.53 -1.20
N PRO A 392 6.21 -5.18 -0.24
CA PRO A 392 5.83 -4.49 0.99
C PRO A 392 4.97 -3.24 0.74
N ARG A 393 4.18 -2.83 1.74
CA ARG A 393 3.44 -1.58 1.62
C ARG A 393 4.38 -0.39 1.57
N VAL A 394 4.03 0.57 0.73
CA VAL A 394 4.71 1.87 0.62
C VAL A 394 3.69 2.98 0.83
N PRO A 395 4.09 4.16 1.31
CA PRO A 395 3.15 5.26 1.48
C PRO A 395 2.48 5.66 0.17
N MET A 396 1.18 5.93 0.24
CA MET A 396 0.41 6.59 -0.81
C MET A 396 -0.55 7.59 -0.16
N ILE A 397 -0.37 8.88 -0.48
CA ILE A 397 -1.28 9.95 -0.08
C ILE A 397 -1.92 10.52 -1.34
N VAL A 398 -3.24 10.48 -1.37
CA VAL A 398 -4.04 11.07 -2.44
C VAL A 398 -4.38 12.50 -2.03
N VAL A 399 -3.74 13.49 -2.62
CA VAL A 399 -3.94 14.92 -2.32
C VAL A 399 -4.80 15.57 -3.39
N SER A 400 -6.02 15.96 -3.03
CA SER A 400 -6.99 16.49 -3.97
C SER A 400 -8.13 17.19 -3.23
N PRO A 401 -8.82 18.16 -3.83
CA PRO A 401 -10.06 18.69 -3.28
C PRO A 401 -11.12 17.62 -2.96
N TRP A 402 -11.08 16.46 -3.64
CA TRP A 402 -12.01 15.34 -3.43
C TRP A 402 -11.52 14.28 -2.42
N SER A 403 -10.32 14.42 -1.87
CA SER A 403 -9.75 13.44 -0.93
C SER A 403 -9.57 14.00 0.48
N LYS A 404 -10.13 15.18 0.77
CA LYS A 404 -10.02 15.85 2.07
C LYS A 404 -10.70 15.07 3.19
N GLY A 405 -10.31 15.37 4.43
CA GLY A 405 -10.92 14.86 5.67
C GLY A 405 -10.09 13.83 6.43
N GLY A 406 -8.83 13.60 6.04
CA GLY A 406 -7.91 12.73 6.76
C GLY A 406 -8.33 11.26 6.79
N TYR A 407 -8.96 10.80 5.71
CA TYR A 407 -9.50 9.46 5.57
C TYR A 407 -8.41 8.40 5.41
N VAL A 408 -8.71 7.18 5.86
CA VAL A 408 -7.93 5.98 5.50
C VAL A 408 -8.66 5.20 4.41
N CYS A 409 -7.94 4.78 3.37
CA CYS A 409 -8.44 3.87 2.34
C CYS A 409 -7.70 2.53 2.42
N SER A 410 -8.44 1.45 2.71
CA SER A 410 -7.89 0.10 2.92
C SER A 410 -8.22 -0.88 1.79
N GLU A 411 -8.52 -0.36 0.59
CA GLU A 411 -8.54 -1.16 -0.63
C GLU A 411 -7.12 -1.47 -1.08
N THR A 412 -6.89 -2.71 -1.50
CA THR A 412 -5.60 -3.16 -1.98
C THR A 412 -5.23 -2.44 -3.27
N PHE A 413 -4.08 -1.77 -3.30
CA PHE A 413 -3.56 -1.07 -4.49
C PHE A 413 -2.09 -1.40 -4.72
N ASP A 414 -1.61 -1.10 -5.94
CA ASP A 414 -0.19 -1.06 -6.27
C ASP A 414 0.10 0.06 -7.30
N HIS A 415 1.32 0.14 -7.85
CA HIS A 415 1.66 1.16 -8.86
C HIS A 415 0.82 1.07 -10.13
N THR A 416 0.29 -0.11 -10.47
CA THR A 416 -0.64 -0.24 -11.62
C THR A 416 -1.98 0.43 -11.34
N SER A 417 -2.36 0.62 -10.07
CA SER A 417 -3.57 1.36 -9.71
C SER A 417 -3.52 2.83 -10.16
N VAL A 418 -2.33 3.44 -10.28
CA VAL A 418 -2.15 4.80 -10.85
C VAL A 418 -2.55 4.82 -12.33
N ILE A 419 -2.07 3.84 -13.11
CA ILE A 419 -2.47 3.67 -14.51
C ILE A 419 -3.98 3.43 -14.59
N ARG A 420 -4.53 2.55 -13.76
CA ARG A 420 -5.97 2.24 -13.77
C ARG A 420 -6.86 3.43 -13.44
N PHE A 421 -6.41 4.32 -12.56
CA PHE A 421 -7.11 5.59 -12.32
C PHE A 421 -7.15 6.45 -13.61
N MET A 422 -6.03 6.52 -14.34
CA MET A 422 -5.95 7.20 -15.64
C MET A 422 -6.81 6.48 -16.71
N GLU A 423 -6.89 5.15 -16.71
CA GLU A 423 -7.79 4.38 -17.59
C GLU A 423 -9.25 4.76 -17.34
N LYS A 424 -9.66 4.79 -16.05
CA LYS A 424 -11.02 5.19 -15.65
C LYS A 424 -11.34 6.61 -16.06
N ARG A 425 -10.35 7.50 -16.02
CA ARG A 425 -10.54 8.89 -16.36
C ARG A 425 -10.60 9.14 -17.87
N PHE A 426 -9.68 8.58 -18.63
CA PHE A 426 -9.46 8.94 -20.04
C PHE A 426 -9.82 7.85 -21.05
N GLY A 427 -10.19 6.64 -20.58
CA GLY A 427 -10.56 5.52 -21.45
C GLY A 427 -9.39 4.87 -22.18
N VAL A 428 -8.14 5.17 -21.80
CA VAL A 428 -6.92 4.63 -22.42
C VAL A 428 -6.46 3.40 -21.64
N GLN A 429 -6.68 2.20 -22.19
CA GLN A 429 -6.32 0.94 -21.54
C GLN A 429 -4.82 0.62 -21.64
N GLU A 430 -4.26 0.02 -20.59
CA GLU A 430 -2.94 -0.62 -20.51
C GLU A 430 -3.05 -2.17 -20.50
N PRO A 431 -2.85 -2.83 -21.66
CA PRO A 431 -2.88 -4.28 -21.79
C PRO A 431 -1.78 -5.03 -21.05
N ASN A 432 -0.72 -4.35 -20.63
CA ASN A 432 0.40 -4.99 -19.94
C ASN A 432 0.06 -5.35 -18.47
N ILE A 433 -0.90 -4.66 -17.84
CA ILE A 433 -1.37 -5.01 -16.50
C ILE A 433 -2.02 -6.41 -16.58
N SER A 434 -1.48 -7.34 -15.81
CA SER A 434 -1.88 -8.75 -15.84
C SER A 434 -3.34 -8.96 -15.38
N PRO A 435 -3.97 -10.08 -15.79
CA PRO A 435 -5.28 -10.46 -15.29
C PRO A 435 -5.34 -10.57 -13.75
N TRP A 436 -4.30 -11.15 -13.12
CA TRP A 436 -4.22 -11.28 -11.67
C TRP A 436 -4.18 -9.92 -10.96
N ARG A 437 -3.35 -8.96 -11.41
CA ARG A 437 -3.31 -7.61 -10.82
C ARG A 437 -4.63 -6.87 -10.99
N ARG A 438 -5.28 -7.00 -12.16
CA ARG A 438 -6.62 -6.42 -12.38
C ARG A 438 -7.68 -6.98 -11.43
N ALA A 439 -7.55 -8.24 -11.03
CA ALA A 439 -8.45 -8.88 -10.10
C ALA A 439 -8.24 -8.44 -8.65
N VAL A 440 -6.99 -8.28 -8.22
CA VAL A 440 -6.64 -8.07 -6.80
C VAL A 440 -6.48 -6.60 -6.41
N CYS A 441 -5.88 -5.79 -7.29
CA CYS A 441 -5.65 -4.38 -7.00
C CYS A 441 -6.88 -3.54 -7.42
N GLY A 442 -7.10 -2.42 -6.75
CA GLY A 442 -8.09 -1.42 -7.12
C GLY A 442 -7.57 -0.42 -8.16
N ASP A 443 -8.38 0.60 -8.44
CA ASP A 443 -8.08 1.67 -9.41
C ASP A 443 -7.94 3.06 -8.78
N LEU A 444 -7.72 3.12 -7.45
CA LEU A 444 -7.63 4.32 -6.61
C LEU A 444 -8.90 5.17 -6.49
N THR A 445 -10.00 4.86 -7.18
CA THR A 445 -11.21 5.70 -7.12
C THR A 445 -11.85 5.74 -5.73
N SER A 446 -11.75 4.66 -4.95
CA SER A 446 -12.25 4.60 -3.56
C SER A 446 -11.47 5.50 -2.59
N ALA A 447 -10.31 6.04 -2.98
CA ALA A 447 -9.59 7.03 -2.18
C ALA A 447 -10.21 8.44 -2.23
N PHE A 448 -11.21 8.65 -3.09
CA PHE A 448 -11.89 9.92 -3.31
C PHE A 448 -13.35 9.86 -2.86
N ASP A 449 -13.92 11.03 -2.59
CA ASP A 449 -15.36 11.25 -2.59
C ASP A 449 -15.69 12.32 -3.63
N PHE A 450 -16.16 11.90 -4.80
CA PHE A 450 -16.54 12.80 -5.89
C PHE A 450 -17.91 13.47 -5.67
N THR A 451 -18.67 13.05 -4.66
CA THR A 451 -20.04 13.52 -4.39
C THR A 451 -20.07 14.71 -3.43
N GLN A 452 -19.02 14.89 -2.63
CA GLN A 452 -18.97 15.93 -1.61
C GLN A 452 -18.23 17.19 -2.05
N ALA A 453 -18.79 18.32 -1.60
CA ALA A 453 -18.20 19.65 -1.68
C ALA A 453 -17.58 20.08 -0.34
N ASP A 454 -17.19 19.15 0.54
CA ASP A 454 -16.79 19.49 1.91
C ASP A 454 -15.53 20.37 1.89
N ALA A 455 -15.68 21.61 2.38
CA ALA A 455 -14.69 22.67 2.35
C ALA A 455 -14.01 22.87 3.70
N THR A 456 -14.32 22.03 4.70
CA THR A 456 -13.84 22.23 6.07
C THR A 456 -12.31 22.09 6.13
N PRO A 457 -11.57 23.14 6.53
CA PRO A 457 -10.11 23.08 6.60
C PRO A 457 -9.65 22.10 7.68
N ALA A 458 -8.64 21.27 7.38
CA ALA A 458 -7.97 20.46 8.39
C ALA A 458 -7.17 21.34 9.35
N SER A 459 -7.14 21.00 10.64
CA SER A 459 -6.21 21.61 11.61
C SER A 459 -4.81 21.06 11.35
N LEU A 460 -3.84 21.93 11.06
CA LEU A 460 -2.47 21.53 10.75
C LEU A 460 -1.53 21.76 11.95
N PRO A 461 -0.69 20.78 12.33
CA PRO A 461 0.34 20.96 13.36
C PRO A 461 1.51 21.83 12.85
N SER A 462 2.29 22.43 13.75
CA SER A 462 3.48 23.24 13.41
C SER A 462 4.62 22.39 12.83
N THR A 463 5.27 22.82 11.75
CA THR A 463 6.44 22.16 11.11
C THR A 463 7.77 22.88 11.41
N ALA A 464 7.87 23.59 12.55
CA ALA A 464 8.98 24.49 12.84
C ALA A 464 10.36 23.85 13.06
N GLY A 465 10.44 22.53 13.25
CA GLY A 465 11.70 21.81 13.44
C GLY A 465 12.48 21.44 12.16
N TYR A 466 11.88 21.56 10.97
CA TYR A 466 12.28 20.77 9.78
C TYR A 466 13.05 21.53 8.70
N VAL A 467 13.66 22.65 9.06
CA VAL A 467 14.50 23.40 8.11
C VAL A 467 15.77 22.60 7.81
N PRO A 468 16.10 22.31 6.54
CA PRO A 468 17.41 21.77 6.19
C PRO A 468 18.52 22.62 6.82
N PRO A 469 19.38 22.06 7.69
CA PRO A 469 20.36 22.85 8.42
C PRO A 469 21.44 23.41 7.48
N ASP A 470 21.75 22.69 6.39
CA ASP A 470 22.68 23.08 5.34
C ASP A 470 22.43 22.32 4.02
N HIS A 471 23.34 22.50 3.05
CA HIS A 471 23.36 21.83 1.73
C HIS A 471 24.35 20.65 1.66
N ASN A 472 24.85 20.16 2.79
CA ASN A 472 25.90 19.15 2.78
C ASN A 472 25.33 17.76 2.98
N THR A 473 25.95 16.76 2.34
CA THR A 473 25.78 15.37 2.75
C THR A 473 26.53 15.12 4.05
N HIS A 474 25.94 14.32 4.93
CA HIS A 474 26.56 13.90 6.20
C HIS A 474 26.69 12.36 6.23
N PRO A 475 27.60 11.80 7.05
CA PRO A 475 27.72 10.34 7.20
C PRO A 475 26.39 9.68 7.58
N SER A 476 26.15 8.47 7.07
CA SER A 476 24.91 7.75 7.37
C SER A 476 24.76 7.42 8.85
N TYR A 477 23.54 7.58 9.37
CA TYR A 477 23.11 7.12 10.67
C TYR A 477 22.68 5.66 10.58
N HIS A 478 23.18 4.83 11.51
CA HIS A 478 22.87 3.41 11.62
C HIS A 478 22.01 3.17 12.87
N PRO A 479 20.68 3.00 12.73
CA PRO A 479 19.77 2.73 13.84
C PRO A 479 20.19 1.52 14.71
N VAL A 480 20.30 1.72 16.01
CA VAL A 480 20.63 0.65 16.97
C VAL A 480 19.36 0.20 17.70
N PRO A 481 18.96 -1.08 17.64
CA PRO A 481 17.81 -1.59 18.38
C PRO A 481 18.03 -1.50 19.90
N PRO A 482 16.98 -1.25 20.70
CA PRO A 482 17.08 -1.26 22.15
C PRO A 482 17.47 -2.65 22.70
N ALA A 483 18.08 -2.68 23.89
CA ALA A 483 18.46 -3.92 24.54
C ALA A 483 17.25 -4.85 24.78
N THR A 484 16.11 -4.27 25.17
CA THR A 484 14.82 -4.94 25.34
C THR A 484 13.79 -4.31 24.41
N GLY A 485 13.35 -5.06 23.40
CA GLY A 485 12.31 -4.61 22.48
C GLY A 485 10.91 -4.73 23.09
N THR A 486 10.02 -3.80 22.73
CA THR A 486 8.59 -3.88 23.01
C THR A 486 7.83 -3.55 21.74
N LEU A 487 6.65 -4.14 21.54
CA LEU A 487 5.83 -3.78 20.38
C LEU A 487 5.44 -2.31 20.49
N PRO A 488 5.65 -1.49 19.43
CA PRO A 488 5.17 -0.14 19.43
C PRO A 488 3.65 -0.10 19.54
N LYS A 489 3.16 1.03 20.05
CA LYS A 489 1.73 1.36 20.07
C LYS A 489 1.48 2.48 19.07
N GLN A 490 0.25 2.57 18.58
CA GLN A 490 -0.18 3.69 17.73
C GLN A 490 -0.64 4.90 18.57
N GLU A 491 -0.63 6.09 17.96
CA GLU A 491 -1.27 7.27 18.51
C GLU A 491 -2.71 6.98 18.94
N ALA A 492 -3.16 7.60 20.04
CA ALA A 492 -4.54 7.46 20.50
C ALA A 492 -5.56 8.03 19.49
N GLY A 493 -6.69 7.35 19.38
CA GLY A 493 -7.84 7.77 18.58
C GLY A 493 -8.04 6.97 17.30
N SER A 494 -9.05 7.38 16.53
CA SER A 494 -9.45 6.76 15.28
C SER A 494 -9.35 7.73 14.10
N LYS A 495 -9.47 7.19 12.88
CA LYS A 495 -9.61 7.97 11.64
C LYS A 495 -10.90 7.59 10.91
N PRO A 496 -11.53 8.52 10.17
CA PRO A 496 -12.59 8.17 9.25
C PRO A 496 -12.03 7.25 8.14
N THR A 497 -12.84 6.31 7.64
CA THR A 497 -12.44 5.37 6.58
C THR A 497 -13.28 5.55 5.33
N ARG A 498 -12.68 5.36 4.15
CA ARG A 498 -13.40 5.36 2.88
C ARG A 498 -14.30 4.13 2.78
N ALA A 499 -15.43 4.28 2.11
CA ALA A 499 -16.30 3.15 1.79
C ALA A 499 -15.62 2.25 0.75
N LEU A 500 -15.64 0.93 0.98
CA LEU A 500 -15.02 -0.03 0.08
C LEU A 500 -16.06 -0.99 -0.54
N GLY A 501 -15.68 -1.67 -1.62
CA GLY A 501 -16.54 -2.65 -2.29
C GLY A 501 -16.44 -4.08 -1.76
N TYR A 502 -15.72 -4.32 -0.65
CA TYR A 502 -15.47 -5.67 -0.15
C TYR A 502 -16.69 -6.28 0.54
N SER A 503 -17.03 -7.52 0.16
CA SER A 503 -17.97 -8.38 0.90
C SER A 503 -17.51 -9.85 0.89
N PRO A 504 -16.29 -10.16 1.37
CA PRO A 504 -15.74 -11.50 1.31
C PRO A 504 -16.40 -12.47 2.30
N TYR A 505 -16.41 -13.75 1.95
CA TYR A 505 -16.67 -14.83 2.89
C TYR A 505 -15.78 -16.03 2.59
N VAL A 506 -15.47 -16.79 3.64
CA VAL A 506 -14.82 -18.09 3.53
C VAL A 506 -15.56 -19.04 4.45
N ASP A 507 -16.08 -20.13 3.90
CA ASP A 507 -16.81 -21.15 4.65
C ASP A 507 -15.99 -22.43 4.76
N GLY A 508 -16.12 -23.10 5.90
CA GLY A 508 -15.48 -24.39 6.15
C GLY A 508 -16.49 -25.53 6.15
N ALA A 509 -16.16 -26.62 5.48
CA ALA A 509 -16.94 -27.85 5.45
C ALA A 509 -16.06 -29.07 5.73
N ARG A 510 -16.49 -29.93 6.65
CA ARG A 510 -15.76 -31.16 7.01
C ARG A 510 -16.34 -32.38 6.31
N THR A 511 -15.48 -33.25 5.80
CA THR A 511 -15.84 -34.58 5.32
C THR A 511 -15.43 -35.61 6.37
N VAL A 512 -16.35 -35.91 7.30
CA VAL A 512 -16.08 -36.74 8.49
C VAL A 512 -15.45 -38.10 8.16
N SER A 513 -15.94 -38.77 7.11
CA SER A 513 -15.48 -40.11 6.71
C SER A 513 -13.99 -40.14 6.32
N THR A 514 -13.48 -39.04 5.76
CA THR A 514 -12.09 -38.95 5.29
C THR A 514 -11.22 -38.12 6.23
N GLY A 515 -11.81 -37.31 7.11
CA GLY A 515 -11.08 -36.31 7.89
C GLY A 515 -10.55 -35.17 7.04
N LYS A 516 -11.17 -34.90 5.89
CA LYS A 516 -10.84 -33.75 5.05
C LYS A 516 -11.62 -32.51 5.49
N PHE A 517 -11.01 -31.36 5.32
CA PHE A 517 -11.64 -30.06 5.54
C PHE A 517 -11.51 -29.22 4.27
N THR A 518 -12.61 -28.67 3.80
CA THR A 518 -12.71 -27.87 2.59
C THR A 518 -13.01 -26.44 2.97
N LEU A 519 -12.26 -25.49 2.43
CA LEU A 519 -12.58 -24.07 2.51
C LEU A 519 -13.11 -23.61 1.15
N THR A 520 -14.23 -22.89 1.16
CA THR A 520 -14.79 -22.23 -0.03
C THR A 520 -14.66 -20.73 0.13
N PHE A 521 -13.87 -20.11 -0.75
CA PHE A 521 -13.54 -18.70 -0.75
C PHE A 521 -14.42 -17.93 -1.74
N SER A 522 -14.86 -16.74 -1.34
CA SER A 522 -15.46 -15.74 -2.23
C SER A 522 -15.01 -14.34 -1.82
N SER A 523 -14.73 -13.51 -2.81
CA SER A 523 -14.41 -12.09 -2.65
C SER A 523 -15.65 -11.18 -2.58
N GLY A 524 -16.83 -11.74 -2.87
CA GLY A 524 -18.07 -10.99 -3.02
C GLY A 524 -18.27 -10.50 -4.47
N PRO A 525 -19.33 -9.71 -4.74
CA PRO A 525 -19.73 -9.39 -6.10
C PRO A 525 -18.93 -8.25 -6.77
N ASN A 526 -18.30 -7.37 -5.99
CA ASN A 526 -17.81 -6.09 -6.52
C ASN A 526 -16.30 -6.01 -6.69
N LEU A 527 -15.52 -6.58 -5.77
CA LEU A 527 -14.05 -6.56 -5.79
C LEU A 527 -13.51 -7.98 -5.71
N GLY A 528 -12.38 -8.22 -6.38
CA GLY A 528 -11.60 -9.44 -6.13
C GLY A 528 -10.83 -9.34 -4.82
N ALA A 529 -10.36 -10.48 -4.32
CA ALA A 529 -9.62 -10.54 -3.06
C ALA A 529 -8.51 -11.58 -3.10
N HIS A 530 -7.42 -11.26 -2.43
CA HIS A 530 -6.40 -12.22 -2.04
C HIS A 530 -6.66 -12.71 -0.60
N PHE A 531 -6.48 -14.01 -0.37
CA PHE A 531 -6.55 -14.63 0.94
C PHE A 531 -5.26 -15.36 1.25
N HIS A 532 -4.71 -15.13 2.43
CA HIS A 532 -3.51 -15.79 2.95
C HIS A 532 -3.92 -16.81 4.00
N SER A 533 -3.68 -18.10 3.76
CA SER A 533 -4.08 -19.18 4.67
C SER A 533 -2.88 -19.78 5.38
N THR A 534 -2.96 -19.92 6.70
CA THR A 534 -1.95 -20.62 7.50
C THR A 534 -2.59 -21.71 8.34
N SER A 535 -1.74 -22.54 8.96
CA SER A 535 -2.17 -23.58 9.87
C SER A 535 -1.36 -23.56 11.15
N GLY A 536 -2.03 -23.70 12.30
CA GLY A 536 -1.36 -23.79 13.60
C GLY A 536 -0.77 -25.17 13.90
N ASN A 537 -1.01 -26.16 13.04
CA ASN A 537 -0.59 -27.55 13.25
C ASN A 537 0.00 -28.19 11.99
N ARG A 538 0.48 -27.36 11.06
CA ARG A 538 1.21 -27.75 9.84
C ARG A 538 2.25 -26.68 9.49
N THR A 539 3.31 -27.10 8.81
CA THR A 539 4.44 -26.23 8.42
C THR A 539 4.66 -26.13 6.91
N ASP A 540 3.81 -26.81 6.12
CA ASP A 540 3.83 -26.86 4.66
C ASP A 540 2.98 -25.77 3.99
N GLY A 541 2.41 -24.87 4.79
CA GLY A 541 1.87 -23.58 4.35
C GLY A 541 2.93 -22.46 4.42
N PRO A 542 2.54 -21.20 4.21
CA PRO A 542 1.17 -20.72 3.96
C PRO A 542 0.66 -21.04 2.55
N TRP A 543 -0.64 -20.89 2.30
CA TRP A 543 -1.28 -21.08 0.99
C TRP A 543 -2.03 -19.81 0.55
N PRO A 544 -1.63 -19.16 -0.57
CA PRO A 544 -2.33 -18.01 -1.13
C PRO A 544 -3.53 -18.43 -1.99
N TYR A 545 -4.59 -17.63 -1.93
CA TYR A 545 -5.77 -17.78 -2.78
C TYR A 545 -6.15 -16.46 -3.42
N THR A 546 -6.48 -16.47 -4.71
CA THR A 546 -7.04 -15.30 -5.39
C THR A 546 -8.40 -15.61 -5.97
N VAL A 547 -9.39 -14.77 -5.66
CA VAL A 547 -10.76 -14.92 -6.15
C VAL A 547 -11.20 -13.61 -6.79
N GLU A 548 -11.45 -13.62 -8.10
CA GLU A 548 -12.06 -12.50 -8.82
C GLU A 548 -13.47 -12.21 -8.29
N ALA A 549 -13.90 -10.96 -8.44
CA ALA A 549 -15.25 -10.54 -8.13
C ALA A 549 -16.31 -11.46 -8.78
N GLY A 550 -17.31 -11.85 -7.99
CA GLY A 550 -18.41 -12.70 -8.42
C GLY A 550 -18.07 -14.19 -8.59
N LYS A 551 -16.82 -14.60 -8.32
CA LYS A 551 -16.39 -16.00 -8.40
C LYS A 551 -16.27 -16.65 -7.01
N THR A 552 -16.12 -17.96 -7.03
CA THR A 552 -15.82 -18.78 -5.85
C THR A 552 -14.72 -19.78 -6.17
N LEU A 553 -13.94 -20.13 -5.17
CA LEU A 553 -12.84 -21.10 -5.26
C LEU A 553 -12.90 -22.04 -4.06
N SER A 554 -12.52 -23.31 -4.21
CA SER A 554 -12.48 -24.24 -3.07
C SER A 554 -11.21 -25.06 -3.05
N ASP A 555 -10.65 -25.24 -1.87
CA ASP A 555 -9.48 -26.09 -1.64
C ASP A 555 -9.71 -27.00 -0.43
N THR A 556 -9.07 -28.17 -0.42
CA THR A 556 -9.32 -29.24 0.53
C THR A 556 -8.05 -29.85 1.09
N TRP A 557 -7.95 -29.85 2.41
CA TRP A 557 -6.83 -30.44 3.13
C TRP A 557 -7.24 -31.71 3.84
N SER A 558 -6.37 -32.72 3.84
CA SER A 558 -6.48 -33.85 4.77
C SER A 558 -5.93 -33.45 6.13
N THR A 559 -6.62 -33.74 7.23
CA THR A 559 -6.04 -33.55 8.56
C THR A 559 -5.06 -34.66 8.94
N SER A 560 -4.92 -35.72 8.14
CA SER A 560 -3.91 -36.77 8.37
C SER A 560 -2.47 -36.26 8.32
N SER A 561 -2.23 -35.13 7.64
CA SER A 561 -0.92 -34.47 7.60
C SER A 561 -0.76 -33.42 8.72
N SER A 562 -1.78 -33.24 9.57
CA SER A 562 -1.79 -32.23 10.62
C SER A 562 -1.47 -32.85 11.98
N THR A 563 -0.71 -32.15 12.82
CA THR A 563 -0.42 -32.62 14.18
C THR A 563 -1.74 -32.82 14.95
N GLY A 564 -1.93 -34.02 15.49
CA GLY A 564 -3.13 -34.41 16.23
C GLY A 564 -4.37 -34.73 15.38
N ASN A 565 -4.28 -34.77 14.05
CA ASN A 565 -5.39 -35.03 13.13
C ASN A 565 -6.59 -34.07 13.26
N LYS A 566 -6.32 -32.83 13.68
CA LYS A 566 -7.32 -31.78 13.95
C LYS A 566 -7.29 -30.68 12.90
N ILE A 567 -8.39 -29.93 12.82
CA ILE A 567 -8.46 -28.70 12.07
C ILE A 567 -7.82 -27.61 12.92
N ASP A 568 -6.85 -26.88 12.36
CA ASP A 568 -6.35 -25.60 12.89
C ASP A 568 -5.90 -24.75 11.69
N LEU A 569 -6.85 -24.03 11.11
CA LEU A 569 -6.65 -23.18 9.94
C LEU A 569 -7.07 -21.74 10.25
N THR A 570 -6.28 -20.78 9.77
CA THR A 570 -6.64 -19.36 9.81
C THR A 570 -6.44 -18.76 8.42
N VAL A 571 -7.38 -17.91 8.00
CA VAL A 571 -7.37 -17.21 6.73
C VAL A 571 -7.44 -15.71 7.00
N TRP A 572 -6.49 -14.96 6.45
CA TRP A 572 -6.49 -13.50 6.42
C TRP A 572 -6.93 -13.03 5.03
N GLY A 573 -7.64 -11.91 4.97
CA GLY A 573 -8.05 -11.26 3.74
C GLY A 573 -7.99 -9.73 3.85
N PRO A 574 -8.54 -9.01 2.86
CA PRO A 574 -8.50 -7.55 2.84
C PRO A 574 -9.34 -6.92 3.95
N ASN A 575 -9.08 -5.65 4.24
CA ASN A 575 -9.80 -4.82 5.20
C ASN A 575 -10.09 -5.50 6.56
N GLY A 576 -9.05 -6.09 7.15
CA GLY A 576 -9.11 -6.75 8.46
C GLY A 576 -9.85 -8.08 8.51
N PHE A 577 -10.26 -8.63 7.37
CA PHE A 577 -10.94 -9.92 7.27
C PHE A 577 -10.10 -11.06 7.86
N LEU A 578 -10.69 -11.84 8.76
CA LEU A 578 -10.07 -13.04 9.31
C LEU A 578 -11.11 -14.14 9.56
N ARG A 579 -10.74 -15.39 9.30
CA ARG A 579 -11.51 -16.58 9.66
C ARG A 579 -10.61 -17.62 10.32
N THR A 580 -11.03 -18.20 11.44
CA THR A 580 -10.30 -19.31 12.09
C THR A 580 -11.23 -20.49 12.34
N TRP A 581 -10.73 -21.70 12.09
CA TRP A 581 -11.39 -22.96 12.42
C TRP A 581 -10.47 -23.82 13.29
N LYS A 582 -10.96 -24.21 14.47
CA LYS A 582 -10.34 -25.26 15.28
C LYS A 582 -11.35 -26.36 15.65
N GLY A 583 -10.86 -27.58 15.81
CA GLY A 583 -11.64 -28.69 16.33
C GLY A 583 -11.45 -30.01 15.58
N PRO A 584 -12.28 -31.03 15.86
CA PRO A 584 -12.12 -32.35 15.27
C PRO A 584 -12.57 -32.39 13.79
N ALA A 585 -11.78 -33.06 12.95
CA ALA A 585 -12.11 -33.25 11.54
C ALA A 585 -12.99 -34.49 11.28
N LYS A 586 -12.84 -35.52 12.13
CA LYS A 586 -13.53 -36.83 12.02
C LYS A 586 -14.70 -37.00 12.98
N LYS A 587 -15.26 -35.90 13.49
CA LYS A 587 -16.44 -35.90 14.36
C LYS A 587 -17.50 -34.99 13.73
N ALA A 588 -18.69 -35.53 13.49
CA ALA A 588 -19.84 -34.72 13.12
C ALA A 588 -20.21 -33.80 14.29
N GLY A 589 -20.65 -32.58 14.01
CA GLY A 589 -20.91 -31.59 15.04
C GLY A 589 -21.33 -30.24 14.48
N PRO A 590 -21.29 -29.18 15.31
CA PRO A 590 -21.72 -27.85 14.91
C PRO A 590 -20.79 -27.22 13.87
N GLU A 591 -21.34 -26.36 13.03
CA GLU A 591 -20.61 -25.50 12.10
C GLU A 591 -21.28 -24.12 12.04
N VAL A 592 -20.51 -23.08 11.76
CA VAL A 592 -20.99 -21.69 11.71
C VAL A 592 -20.53 -21.02 10.44
N THR A 593 -21.44 -20.38 9.73
CA THR A 593 -21.11 -19.47 8.61
C THR A 593 -21.43 -18.03 8.99
N ALA A 594 -20.75 -17.09 8.34
CA ALA A 594 -20.93 -15.66 8.57
C ALA A 594 -21.08 -14.92 7.23
N ARG A 595 -22.00 -13.96 7.18
CA ARG A 595 -22.28 -13.12 6.00
C ARG A 595 -22.43 -11.66 6.42
N HIS A 596 -21.94 -10.78 5.57
CA HIS A 596 -22.21 -9.34 5.66
C HIS A 596 -23.68 -9.11 5.31
N ALA A 597 -24.36 -8.29 6.12
CA ALA A 597 -25.73 -7.87 5.87
C ALA A 597 -25.74 -6.40 5.49
N ASP A 598 -25.32 -6.10 4.26
CA ASP A 598 -25.01 -4.76 3.73
C ASP A 598 -26.12 -3.74 4.00
N ALA A 599 -27.39 -4.15 3.86
CA ALA A 599 -28.55 -3.28 4.11
C ALA A 599 -28.66 -2.78 5.56
N THR A 600 -28.06 -3.49 6.52
CA THR A 600 -28.13 -3.17 7.95
C THR A 600 -26.78 -2.81 8.56
N GLY A 601 -25.67 -3.10 7.86
CA GLY A 601 -24.32 -2.97 8.41
C GLY A 601 -23.97 -3.97 9.52
N ASN A 602 -24.73 -5.06 9.63
CA ASN A 602 -24.56 -6.09 10.66
C ASN A 602 -23.92 -7.38 10.11
N LEU A 603 -23.55 -8.29 11.01
CA LEU A 603 -23.07 -9.63 10.64
C LEU A 603 -24.18 -10.66 10.87
N ALA A 604 -24.54 -11.40 9.84
CA ALA A 604 -25.45 -12.54 9.94
C ALA A 604 -24.66 -13.84 10.14
N LEU A 605 -24.90 -14.53 11.26
CA LEU A 605 -24.39 -15.87 11.53
C LEU A 605 -25.47 -16.92 11.27
N THR A 606 -25.07 -18.06 10.73
CA THR A 606 -25.92 -19.26 10.66
C THR A 606 -25.22 -20.39 11.39
N MET A 607 -25.81 -20.83 12.50
CA MET A 607 -25.30 -21.92 13.33
C MET A 607 -26.04 -23.20 13.01
N THR A 608 -25.32 -24.23 12.57
CA THR A 608 -25.88 -25.53 12.18
C THR A 608 -25.33 -26.63 13.07
N ASN A 609 -26.08 -27.72 13.25
CA ASN A 609 -25.60 -28.89 13.98
C ASN A 609 -25.80 -30.17 13.17
N GLY A 610 -24.73 -30.65 12.53
CA GLY A 610 -24.72 -31.93 11.81
C GLY A 610 -24.48 -33.15 12.71
N GLY A 611 -24.36 -32.97 14.03
CA GLY A 611 -24.21 -34.05 15.00
C GLY A 611 -25.52 -34.73 15.37
N THR A 612 -25.46 -35.70 16.29
CA THR A 612 -26.62 -36.49 16.76
C THR A 612 -27.18 -36.02 18.10
N THR A 613 -26.52 -35.08 18.78
CA THR A 613 -26.94 -34.52 20.07
C THR A 613 -27.06 -33.01 19.98
N ALA A 614 -27.97 -32.42 20.77
CA ALA A 614 -28.09 -30.97 20.85
C ALA A 614 -26.82 -30.39 21.48
N VAL A 615 -26.40 -29.23 20.99
CA VAL A 615 -25.21 -28.51 21.47
C VAL A 615 -25.58 -27.08 21.82
N ASN A 616 -24.86 -26.49 22.78
CA ASN A 616 -24.94 -25.07 23.05
C ASN A 616 -23.74 -24.36 22.45
N LEU A 617 -24.01 -23.42 21.56
CA LEU A 617 -22.99 -22.56 20.96
C LEU A 617 -23.01 -21.20 21.63
N THR A 618 -21.87 -20.76 22.15
CA THR A 618 -21.72 -19.45 22.79
C THR A 618 -20.99 -18.50 21.86
N VAL A 619 -21.66 -17.41 21.51
CA VAL A 619 -21.18 -16.34 20.62
C VAL A 619 -20.70 -15.17 21.47
N THR A 620 -19.46 -14.72 21.25
CA THR A 620 -18.87 -13.56 21.93
C THR A 620 -18.27 -12.61 20.89
N ASN A 621 -18.56 -11.31 20.97
CA ASN A 621 -17.93 -10.28 20.15
C ASN A 621 -16.88 -9.52 20.98
N ALA A 622 -15.65 -9.44 20.49
CA ALA A 622 -14.55 -8.79 21.21
C ALA A 622 -14.77 -7.27 21.39
N TYR A 623 -15.61 -6.65 20.54
CA TYR A 623 -15.96 -5.24 20.63
C TYR A 623 -17.06 -4.92 21.66
N GLY A 624 -17.56 -5.93 22.39
CA GLY A 624 -18.50 -5.76 23.48
C GLY A 624 -19.82 -6.53 23.31
N GLY A 625 -20.75 -6.27 24.24
CA GLY A 625 -21.99 -7.04 24.38
C GLY A 625 -21.82 -8.28 25.28
N ALA A 626 -22.93 -8.77 25.81
CA ALA A 626 -22.92 -10.01 26.61
C ALA A 626 -22.84 -11.23 25.69
N ALA A 627 -22.05 -12.23 26.09
CA ALA A 627 -22.01 -13.52 25.41
C ALA A 627 -23.42 -14.11 25.31
N GLN A 628 -23.78 -14.63 24.14
CA GLN A 628 -25.10 -15.20 23.87
C GLN A 628 -24.95 -16.70 23.61
N THR A 629 -25.75 -17.52 24.28
CA THR A 629 -25.72 -18.98 24.13
C THR A 629 -26.97 -19.47 23.42
N PHE A 630 -26.78 -20.25 22.36
CA PHE A 630 -27.85 -20.78 21.51
C PHE A 630 -27.82 -22.31 21.54
N LYS A 631 -28.96 -22.91 21.88
CA LYS A 631 -29.16 -24.35 21.74
C LYS A 631 -29.45 -24.69 20.28
N VAL A 632 -28.63 -25.53 19.66
CA VAL A 632 -28.79 -25.99 18.29
C VAL A 632 -29.06 -27.50 18.30
N ASN A 633 -30.32 -27.88 18.01
CA ASN A 633 -30.73 -29.28 17.97
C ASN A 633 -30.11 -30.01 16.76
N PRO A 634 -29.98 -31.36 16.80
CA PRO A 634 -29.50 -32.15 15.66
C PRO A 634 -30.28 -31.84 14.37
N GLY A 635 -29.56 -31.60 13.27
CA GLY A 635 -30.13 -31.25 11.97
C GLY A 635 -30.73 -29.84 11.89
N ALA A 636 -30.75 -29.07 12.98
CA ALA A 636 -31.32 -27.72 12.99
C ALA A 636 -30.30 -26.67 12.53
N SER A 637 -30.86 -25.53 12.12
CA SER A 637 -30.13 -24.30 11.83
C SER A 637 -30.73 -23.16 12.65
N VAL A 638 -29.89 -22.37 13.32
CA VAL A 638 -30.28 -21.22 14.13
C VAL A 638 -29.59 -19.98 13.56
N PRO A 639 -30.35 -19.03 12.98
CA PRO A 639 -29.79 -17.75 12.56
C PRO A 639 -29.58 -16.83 13.76
N TYR A 640 -28.54 -16.00 13.71
CA TYR A 640 -28.29 -14.94 14.69
C TYR A 640 -27.65 -13.73 14.02
N THR A 641 -28.11 -12.53 14.35
CA THR A 641 -27.54 -11.28 13.85
C THR A 641 -26.74 -10.62 14.95
N VAL A 642 -25.46 -10.34 14.67
CA VAL A 642 -24.59 -9.54 15.55
C VAL A 642 -24.79 -8.08 15.20
N ASP A 643 -25.27 -7.30 16.15
CA ASP A 643 -25.40 -5.85 16.02
C ASP A 643 -24.02 -5.18 16.10
N LEU A 644 -23.65 -4.44 15.05
CA LEU A 644 -22.33 -3.82 14.91
C LEU A 644 -22.38 -2.28 14.99
N ARG A 645 -23.52 -1.70 15.38
CA ARG A 645 -23.66 -0.23 15.44
C ARG A 645 -22.65 0.40 16.42
N ALA A 646 -22.42 -0.25 17.57
CA ALA A 646 -21.51 0.26 18.60
C ALA A 646 -20.02 0.16 18.22
N SER A 647 -19.67 -0.72 17.29
CA SER A 647 -18.29 -0.97 16.84
C SER A 647 -17.99 -0.32 15.49
N GLY A 648 -18.89 0.52 14.96
CA GLY A 648 -18.70 1.14 13.65
C GLY A 648 -18.61 0.12 12.51
N ARG A 649 -19.42 -0.95 12.58
CA ARG A 649 -19.48 -2.08 11.62
C ARG A 649 -18.27 -3.03 11.64
N TRP A 650 -17.38 -2.90 12.62
CA TRP A 650 -16.33 -3.89 12.88
C TRP A 650 -16.88 -5.07 13.70
N TYR A 651 -16.39 -6.28 13.42
CA TYR A 651 -16.74 -7.49 14.15
C TYR A 651 -15.49 -8.35 14.40
N ASP A 652 -15.43 -8.98 15.58
CA ASP A 652 -14.46 -10.01 15.91
C ASP A 652 -15.16 -11.01 16.85
N VAL A 653 -15.82 -11.96 16.21
CA VAL A 653 -16.79 -12.86 16.83
C VAL A 653 -16.17 -14.23 16.98
N THR A 654 -16.17 -14.75 18.20
CA THR A 654 -15.83 -16.14 18.49
C THR A 654 -17.09 -16.93 18.79
N VAL A 655 -17.14 -18.17 18.29
CA VAL A 655 -18.18 -19.16 18.61
C VAL A 655 -17.51 -20.41 19.13
N VAL A 656 -17.86 -20.80 20.36
CA VAL A 656 -17.38 -22.01 21.05
C VAL A 656 -18.54 -22.95 21.35
N SER A 657 -18.24 -24.24 21.58
CA SER A 657 -19.23 -25.28 21.84
C SER A 657 -19.04 -25.92 23.21
N ASP A 658 -20.12 -26.17 23.93
CA ASP A 658 -20.10 -26.94 25.19
C ASP A 658 -19.80 -28.43 24.97
N ALA A 659 -20.07 -28.95 23.78
CA ALA A 659 -19.86 -30.35 23.42
C ALA A 659 -18.41 -30.69 23.03
N ASP A 660 -17.55 -29.68 22.82
CA ASP A 660 -16.15 -29.85 22.47
C ASP A 660 -15.33 -28.60 22.79
N SER A 661 -14.45 -28.69 23.80
CA SER A 661 -13.60 -27.58 24.24
C SER A 661 -12.56 -27.14 23.20
N THR A 662 -12.35 -27.92 22.13
CA THR A 662 -11.44 -27.57 21.02
C THR A 662 -12.15 -26.89 19.86
N PHE A 663 -13.49 -26.84 19.87
CA PHE A 663 -14.25 -26.18 18.82
C PHE A 663 -14.15 -24.66 18.93
N LEU A 664 -13.58 -24.04 17.90
CA LEU A 664 -13.55 -22.60 17.73
C LEU A 664 -13.91 -22.24 16.30
N ARG A 665 -14.81 -21.28 16.15
CA ARG A 665 -14.95 -20.47 14.94
C ARG A 665 -14.70 -19.02 15.30
N ARG A 666 -13.78 -18.35 14.60
CA ARG A 666 -13.55 -16.92 14.73
C ARG A 666 -13.84 -16.23 13.41
N PHE A 667 -14.56 -15.12 13.46
CA PHE A 667 -14.92 -14.30 12.32
C PHE A 667 -14.56 -12.86 12.65
N ALA A 668 -13.63 -12.24 11.93
CA ALA A 668 -13.35 -10.81 12.07
C ALA A 668 -13.36 -10.07 10.74
N GLY A 669 -13.55 -8.76 10.79
CA GLY A 669 -13.50 -7.84 9.64
C GLY A 669 -14.43 -6.64 9.81
N HIS A 670 -14.72 -5.97 8.71
CA HIS A 670 -15.66 -4.84 8.62
C HIS A 670 -16.78 -5.16 7.63
N VAL A 671 -18.00 -4.71 7.91
CA VAL A 671 -19.15 -4.82 6.99
C VAL A 671 -19.27 -3.54 6.18
N GLU A 672 -19.04 -3.63 4.87
CA GLU A 672 -19.20 -2.50 3.96
C GLU A 672 -20.69 -2.23 3.66
N THR A 673 -21.03 -0.95 3.52
CA THR A 673 -22.41 -0.50 3.25
C THR A 673 -22.48 0.53 2.13
N GLY A 674 -21.34 0.84 1.50
CA GLY A 674 -21.19 1.98 0.59
C GLY A 674 -21.07 3.34 1.28
N ALA A 675 -21.19 3.41 2.61
CA ALA A 675 -20.99 4.63 3.39
C ALA A 675 -19.61 4.65 4.08
N PRO A 676 -18.97 5.83 4.24
CA PRO A 676 -17.75 5.97 5.02
C PRO A 676 -17.88 5.43 6.45
N GLY A 677 -16.76 5.05 7.05
CA GLY A 677 -16.70 4.43 8.38
C GLY A 677 -15.67 5.06 9.29
N VAL A 678 -15.21 4.26 10.25
CA VAL A 678 -14.15 4.60 11.19
C VAL A 678 -13.18 3.42 11.29
N SER A 679 -11.91 3.70 11.58
CA SER A 679 -10.87 2.69 11.77
C SER A 679 -11.22 1.69 12.88
N ASP A 680 -10.65 0.49 12.80
CA ASP A 680 -10.92 -0.60 13.74
C ASP A 680 -10.69 -0.17 15.22
N PRO A 681 -11.70 -0.28 16.09
CA PRO A 681 -11.58 0.12 17.50
C PRO A 681 -10.68 -0.78 18.36
N ALA A 682 -10.24 -1.94 17.84
CA ALA A 682 -9.28 -2.82 18.52
C ALA A 682 -7.82 -2.49 18.21
N ILE A 683 -7.55 -1.49 17.37
CA ILE A 683 -6.20 -0.98 17.16
C ILE A 683 -5.60 -0.58 18.51
N LYS A 684 -4.44 -1.18 18.85
CA LYS A 684 -3.75 -0.90 20.12
C LYS A 684 -3.13 0.49 20.07
N THR A 685 -3.52 1.32 21.02
CA THR A 685 -3.05 2.70 21.14
C THR A 685 -2.35 2.96 22.49
N VAL A 686 -1.59 4.06 22.55
CA VAL A 686 -0.86 4.51 23.77
C VAL A 686 -1.77 4.86 24.92
#